data_AF-A0A9N8EVV8-F1
#
_entry.id   AF-A0A9N8EVV8-F1
#
_cell.length_a   1.000
_cell.length_b   1.000
_cell.length_c   1.000
_cell.angle_alpha   90.00
_cell.angle_beta   90.00
_cell.angle_gamma   90.00
#
_symmetry.space_group_name_H-M   'P 1'
#
loop_
_entity.id
_entity.type
_entity.pdbx_description
1 polymer ?
#
loop_
_entity_poly.entity_id
_entity_poly.type
_entity_poly.pdbx_seq_one_letter_code
_entity_poly.pdbx_strand_id
1 'polypeptide(L)'
;MNSTLGQSQLASSDQQNEERFKAMDAKTKQSSEEEKNGVDSLVSSLADKKRKDLDLLCQYLTEPHKQQQPPEDQALQNQKTASSSFFFTKKKSAPPAPKPFFLEQPTVQEIKTPVKKKKKSPSLLNEQDAPSEGSSSASWTFVRCLVLDLPLMLLFVSLAVVYGMRTAWTQYYMPIMERARRTDAHLLEEYTYYERGCLAEDVTKGFTHSTGNTTTEQSLDTLLQHGATTVPKLLRPQTIARLRKYLRYKNKMITDEEAFPMSQGHQRLSYGIEATEDFAISDALAEITSHKLLPDLLEQVLGVPDPALTEITAITSYYGAEDQVIHSDTKSDGYAGQFARTYAHTYSLFIPVQAITERMGVTQLCPGTHYCTNSMEEVCLREMIGVNQAFKDNVWKAGDGVLLNQQVWHGGSKHTDPRNNERILFIVSFTARPQLGKDHRQLARGTYFHMKWLMWGHTWSDIATDEAMSMSWPFNILRSLALWKPSNKKWGYDLLLSAALRATNGQNGMEAEDLQTFIQLKMDGLFHVPKWLQGDFSEKPNAWKTYVQETLDRLFMFLQAVNAVVLTVYLMLAVIVSLVSRPRSAKHGMSRLGAVLVRLIVTHGLVAFITWSVLTKVETSPWGSNIKKGLTFRRPFPTDDEFTSQRFEADPTVPEGPTTFPDRMDVLFGTRYDSPYLGSYNRWLDYHPGNQIFQAAVASRAAAYPIFNSNDNNHQPVLLQKLVDDALAEVSKNTNGGRILQQDHLSGDWVVLGNRDAMEMVRTVMATESSVMRKALNQQISYLVADYRFGYHRGTALAMESILYLQQFRQRLLATTQPLHATTSSTGYTPLDQEKPAREAWTVRPRPFVTERLTMTTTVPAFVWSPSRVPVPSASKSQKEEAEPRVGTKVMAFHSISNTWYKGTIADVIGSNGGSQFDILYEDGEYEENVSIRRLRKMVRLQEGVRVSAVMEDDDVYQGTVSMVYPSGNVDVMFDDGEVLQEVSPEEVDIKYPPF
;
A
#
# COMPACT_ATOMS: atom_id res chain seq x y z
N MET A 1 23.19 -87.63 -34.30
CA MET A 1 21.82 -87.21 -34.63
C MET A 1 21.19 -86.48 -33.44
N ASN A 2 21.68 -85.27 -33.11
CA ASN A 2 21.10 -84.41 -32.06
C ASN A 2 21.58 -82.95 -32.27
N SER A 3 21.19 -82.33 -33.39
CA SER A 3 21.44 -80.89 -33.62
C SER A 3 20.38 -80.18 -34.46
N THR A 4 19.18 -80.74 -34.60
CA THR A 4 18.17 -80.23 -35.57
C THR A 4 16.79 -79.95 -35.00
N LEU A 5 16.67 -79.75 -33.67
CA LEU A 5 15.38 -79.41 -33.03
C LEU A 5 15.36 -78.08 -32.26
N GLY A 6 16.47 -77.31 -32.25
CA GLY A 6 16.55 -76.04 -31.52
C GLY A 6 16.29 -74.77 -32.33
N GLN A 7 16.24 -74.84 -33.67
CA GLN A 7 16.20 -73.65 -34.52
C GLN A 7 14.80 -73.22 -35.00
N SER A 8 13.77 -74.07 -34.89
CA SER A 8 12.42 -73.68 -35.37
C SER A 8 11.57 -72.94 -34.34
N GLN A 9 11.91 -72.99 -33.04
CA GLN A 9 11.17 -72.28 -32.00
C GLN A 9 11.64 -70.83 -31.77
N LEU A 10 12.90 -70.51 -32.09
CA LEU A 10 13.43 -69.14 -31.98
C LEU A 10 12.92 -68.24 -33.12
N ALA A 11 12.81 -68.75 -34.35
CA ALA A 11 12.31 -67.97 -35.49
C ALA A 11 10.82 -67.57 -35.35
N SER A 12 10.01 -68.40 -34.69
CA SER A 12 8.59 -68.10 -34.42
C SER A 12 8.40 -67.01 -33.38
N SER A 13 9.32 -66.88 -32.41
CA SER A 13 9.24 -65.89 -31.33
C SER A 13 9.64 -64.50 -31.84
N ASP A 14 10.66 -64.43 -32.69
CA ASP A 14 11.14 -63.15 -33.23
C ASP A 14 10.13 -62.53 -34.19
N GLN A 15 9.45 -63.34 -35.00
CA GLN A 15 8.42 -62.87 -35.91
C GLN A 15 7.17 -62.35 -35.17
N GLN A 16 6.78 -63.00 -34.05
CA GLN A 16 5.70 -62.54 -33.20
C GLN A 16 6.04 -61.23 -32.46
N ASN A 17 7.30 -61.06 -32.04
CA ASN A 17 7.75 -59.83 -31.40
C ASN A 17 7.84 -58.67 -32.40
N GLU A 18 8.24 -58.92 -33.64
CA GLU A 18 8.28 -57.90 -34.69
C GLU A 18 6.88 -57.41 -35.09
N GLU A 19 5.91 -58.31 -35.21
CA GLU A 19 4.51 -57.93 -35.44
C GLU A 19 3.92 -57.15 -34.27
N ARG A 20 4.28 -57.50 -33.03
CA ARG A 20 3.86 -56.77 -31.83
C ARG A 20 4.46 -55.37 -31.76
N PHE A 21 5.72 -55.20 -32.19
CA PHE A 21 6.36 -53.88 -32.30
C PHE A 21 5.71 -53.03 -33.40
N LYS A 22 5.42 -53.60 -34.56
CA LYS A 22 4.72 -52.89 -35.66
C LYS A 22 3.30 -52.46 -35.24
N ALA A 23 2.61 -53.29 -34.47
CA ALA A 23 1.29 -52.95 -33.92
C ALA A 23 1.35 -51.82 -32.88
N MET A 24 2.38 -51.79 -32.01
CA MET A 24 2.57 -50.67 -31.08
C MET A 24 2.93 -49.37 -31.79
N ASP A 25 3.79 -49.43 -32.81
CA ASP A 25 4.21 -48.24 -33.58
C ASP A 25 3.04 -47.65 -34.38
N ALA A 26 2.18 -48.50 -34.96
CA ALA A 26 0.95 -48.07 -35.62
C ALA A 26 -0.04 -47.42 -34.65
N LYS A 27 -0.21 -47.99 -33.44
CA LYS A 27 -1.11 -47.45 -32.41
C LYS A 27 -0.61 -46.12 -31.84
N THR A 28 0.72 -45.96 -31.74
CA THR A 28 1.37 -44.71 -31.31
C THR A 28 1.22 -43.63 -32.37
N LYS A 29 1.37 -43.97 -33.66
CA LYS A 29 1.14 -43.02 -34.77
C LYS A 29 -0.32 -42.56 -34.83
N GLN A 30 -1.26 -43.48 -34.68
CA GLN A 30 -2.70 -43.13 -34.65
C GLN A 30 -3.04 -42.23 -33.47
N SER A 31 -2.52 -42.53 -32.26
CA SER A 31 -2.69 -41.66 -31.08
C SER A 31 -2.11 -40.26 -31.30
N SER A 32 -0.95 -40.16 -31.97
CA SER A 32 -0.31 -38.87 -32.24
C SER A 32 -1.06 -38.04 -33.30
N GLU A 33 -1.71 -38.70 -34.28
CA GLU A 33 -2.56 -38.01 -35.26
C GLU A 33 -3.89 -37.56 -34.65
N GLU A 34 -4.51 -38.37 -33.78
CA GLU A 34 -5.72 -37.99 -33.05
C GLU A 34 -5.46 -36.83 -32.08
N GLU A 35 -4.32 -36.84 -31.39
CA GLU A 35 -3.90 -35.74 -30.50
C GLU A 35 -3.59 -34.47 -31.29
N LYS A 36 -2.88 -34.58 -32.43
CA LYS A 36 -2.61 -33.44 -33.32
C LYS A 36 -3.89 -32.82 -33.88
N ASN A 37 -4.84 -33.65 -34.33
CA ASN A 37 -6.13 -33.18 -34.82
C ASN A 37 -6.97 -32.53 -33.70
N GLY A 38 -6.87 -33.03 -32.46
CA GLY A 38 -7.49 -32.43 -31.29
C GLY A 38 -6.91 -31.06 -30.94
N VAL A 39 -5.58 -30.92 -31.01
CA VAL A 39 -4.87 -29.65 -30.78
C VAL A 39 -5.20 -28.63 -31.87
N ASP A 40 -5.19 -29.02 -33.15
CA ASP A 40 -5.53 -28.13 -34.26
C ASP A 40 -7.00 -27.66 -34.18
N SER A 41 -7.92 -28.55 -33.75
CA SER A 41 -9.31 -28.19 -33.49
C SER A 41 -9.47 -27.25 -32.28
N LEU A 42 -8.69 -27.45 -31.21
CA LEU A 42 -8.72 -26.59 -30.02
C LEU A 42 -8.12 -25.20 -30.32
N VAL A 43 -7.02 -25.14 -31.08
CA VAL A 43 -6.39 -23.88 -31.52
C VAL A 43 -7.31 -23.09 -32.44
N SER A 44 -7.99 -23.77 -33.38
CA SER A 44 -9.02 -23.14 -34.22
C SER A 44 -10.22 -22.64 -33.39
N SER A 45 -10.68 -23.44 -32.42
CA SER A 45 -11.74 -23.05 -31.48
C SER A 45 -11.36 -21.86 -30.59
N LEU A 46 -10.11 -21.77 -30.14
CA LEU A 46 -9.60 -20.67 -29.30
C LEU A 46 -9.41 -19.40 -30.13
N ALA A 47 -8.94 -19.52 -31.37
CA ALA A 47 -8.86 -18.40 -32.31
C ALA A 47 -10.24 -17.86 -32.67
N ASP A 48 -11.22 -18.73 -32.93
CA ASP A 48 -12.61 -18.34 -33.20
C ASP A 48 -13.31 -17.79 -31.95
N LYS A 49 -13.00 -18.30 -30.75
CA LYS A 49 -13.52 -17.72 -29.50
C LYS A 49 -12.95 -16.33 -29.24
N LYS A 50 -11.64 -16.14 -29.39
CA LYS A 50 -11.01 -14.81 -29.31
C LYS A 50 -11.61 -13.85 -30.33
N ARG A 51 -11.86 -14.29 -31.57
CA ARG A 51 -12.47 -13.47 -32.61
C ARG A 51 -13.92 -13.12 -32.28
N LYS A 52 -14.71 -14.08 -31.80
CA LYS A 52 -16.10 -13.85 -31.36
C LYS A 52 -16.18 -12.94 -30.13
N ASP A 53 -15.29 -13.08 -29.16
CA ASP A 53 -15.24 -12.21 -27.98
C ASP A 53 -14.83 -10.78 -28.36
N LEU A 54 -13.89 -10.63 -29.31
CA LEU A 54 -13.49 -9.34 -29.87
C LEU A 54 -14.61 -8.69 -30.71
N ASP A 55 -15.35 -9.49 -31.48
CA ASP A 55 -16.50 -9.05 -32.26
C ASP A 55 -17.68 -8.67 -31.33
N LEU A 56 -17.92 -9.43 -30.25
CA LEU A 56 -18.93 -9.12 -29.24
C LEU A 56 -18.60 -7.82 -28.50
N LEU A 57 -17.31 -7.59 -28.21
CA LEU A 57 -16.83 -6.37 -27.59
C LEU A 57 -16.95 -5.18 -28.55
N CYS A 58 -16.57 -5.34 -29.83
CA CYS A 58 -16.79 -4.32 -30.85
C CYS A 58 -18.28 -4.00 -31.03
N GLN A 59 -19.16 -5.00 -30.95
CA GLN A 59 -20.61 -4.85 -31.06
C GLN A 59 -21.19 -4.16 -29.81
N TYR A 60 -20.73 -4.51 -28.62
CA TYR A 60 -21.10 -3.85 -27.35
C TYR A 60 -20.65 -2.38 -27.29
N LEU A 61 -19.49 -2.06 -27.86
CA LEU A 61 -18.94 -0.70 -27.88
C LEU A 61 -19.52 0.19 -28.99
N THR A 62 -20.19 -0.39 -30.00
CA THR A 62 -20.74 0.36 -31.15
C THR A 62 -22.26 0.56 -31.09
N GLU A 63 -22.98 -0.09 -30.16
CA GLU A 63 -24.40 0.19 -29.94
C GLU A 63 -24.63 1.44 -29.08
N PRO A 64 -25.44 2.43 -29.53
CA PRO A 64 -25.84 3.55 -28.69
C PRO A 64 -26.84 3.07 -27.63
N HIS A 65 -26.42 3.06 -26.37
CA HIS A 65 -27.27 2.72 -25.22
C HIS A 65 -28.55 3.56 -25.20
N LYS A 66 -29.68 2.94 -25.57
CA LYS A 66 -31.01 3.39 -25.13
C LYS A 66 -31.17 2.99 -23.67
N GLN A 67 -31.06 3.96 -22.77
CA GLN A 67 -31.40 3.80 -21.36
C GLN A 67 -32.86 3.33 -21.25
N GLN A 68 -33.05 2.11 -20.74
CA GLN A 68 -34.33 1.70 -20.18
C GLN A 68 -34.50 2.42 -18.83
N GLN A 69 -35.57 3.21 -18.71
CA GLN A 69 -36.02 3.75 -17.44
C GLN A 69 -36.43 2.61 -16.50
N PRO A 70 -36.04 2.63 -15.22
CA PRO A 70 -36.62 1.73 -14.23
C PRO A 70 -38.06 2.17 -13.89
N PRO A 71 -38.93 1.23 -13.47
CA PRO A 71 -40.32 1.53 -13.17
C PRO A 71 -40.44 2.39 -11.91
N GLU A 72 -41.33 3.38 -11.98
CA GLU A 72 -41.79 4.20 -10.86
C GLU A 72 -42.46 3.31 -9.80
N ASP A 73 -41.93 3.31 -8.58
CA ASP A 73 -42.68 2.88 -7.40
C ASP A 73 -43.03 4.08 -6.50
N GLN A 74 -44.33 4.21 -6.29
CA GLN A 74 -45.02 5.20 -5.48
C GLN A 74 -44.95 4.80 -4.00
N ALA A 75 -44.11 5.45 -3.20
CA ALA A 75 -44.33 5.59 -1.75
C ALA A 75 -43.35 6.59 -1.12
N LEU A 76 -43.78 7.84 -0.91
CA LEU A 76 -43.65 8.60 0.34
C LEU A 76 -44.14 10.05 0.10
N GLN A 77 -45.46 10.22 0.11
CA GLN A 77 -46.08 11.44 0.59
C GLN A 77 -46.38 11.22 2.06
N ASN A 78 -45.62 11.86 2.96
CA ASN A 78 -46.09 12.43 4.23
C ASN A 78 -44.89 12.79 5.12
N GLN A 79 -44.48 14.06 5.08
CA GLN A 79 -44.41 14.91 6.29
C GLN A 79 -43.82 16.26 5.90
N LYS A 80 -44.71 17.25 5.86
CA LYS A 80 -44.38 18.67 5.93
C LYS A 80 -44.56 19.12 7.38
N THR A 81 -43.80 20.18 7.70
CA THR A 81 -43.92 21.14 8.80
C THR A 81 -43.54 20.71 10.21
N ALA A 82 -42.39 21.18 10.67
CA ALA A 82 -42.31 22.10 11.81
C ALA A 82 -41.00 22.90 11.76
N SER A 83 -41.12 24.19 11.46
CA SER A 83 -40.06 25.18 11.63
C SER A 83 -40.12 25.66 13.08
N SER A 84 -39.02 25.57 13.83
CA SER A 84 -38.83 26.46 14.97
C SER A 84 -37.36 26.86 15.11
N SER A 85 -37.17 28.17 15.13
CA SER A 85 -35.94 28.90 15.35
C SER A 85 -35.52 28.86 16.81
N PHE A 86 -34.27 28.51 17.12
CA PHE A 86 -33.70 28.78 18.45
C PHE A 86 -32.30 29.41 18.37
N PHE A 87 -32.22 30.59 19.00
CA PHE A 87 -31.01 31.32 19.34
C PHE A 87 -30.26 30.60 20.47
N PHE A 88 -28.95 30.42 20.35
CA PHE A 88 -28.08 30.11 21.49
C PHE A 88 -27.06 31.21 21.76
N THR A 89 -27.10 31.71 22.99
CA THR A 89 -26.13 32.62 23.60
C THR A 89 -24.88 31.84 24.02
N LYS A 90 -23.71 32.43 23.76
CA LYS A 90 -22.39 31.80 23.88
C LYS A 90 -21.75 32.18 25.23
N LYS A 91 -21.48 31.23 26.11
CA LYS A 91 -20.66 31.42 27.33
C LYS A 91 -19.31 30.71 27.13
N LYS A 92 -18.22 31.49 27.14
CA LYS A 92 -16.83 31.02 27.01
C LYS A 92 -16.21 30.76 28.38
N SER A 93 -15.54 29.63 28.56
CA SER A 93 -14.49 29.45 29.56
C SER A 93 -13.21 29.00 28.84
N ALA A 94 -12.10 29.67 29.14
CA ALA A 94 -10.78 29.46 28.55
C ALA A 94 -9.87 28.70 29.53
N PRO A 95 -8.97 27.82 29.07
CA PRO A 95 -7.89 27.27 29.89
C PRO A 95 -6.58 28.08 29.76
N PRO A 96 -5.65 27.95 30.73
CA PRO A 96 -4.54 28.89 30.91
C PRO A 96 -3.30 28.58 30.06
N ALA A 97 -2.54 29.65 29.78
CA ALA A 97 -1.36 29.68 28.93
C ALA A 97 -0.12 28.95 29.53
N PRO A 98 0.77 28.37 28.69
CA PRO A 98 2.07 27.88 29.13
C PRO A 98 3.14 28.99 29.17
N LYS A 99 4.09 28.84 30.09
CA LYS A 99 5.26 29.71 30.34
C LYS A 99 6.31 29.59 29.22
N PRO A 100 7.10 30.64 28.93
CA PRO A 100 8.08 30.63 27.85
C PRO A 100 9.37 29.89 28.23
N PHE A 101 9.86 29.09 27.30
CA PHE A 101 11.17 28.42 27.35
C PHE A 101 12.25 29.32 26.73
N PHE A 102 13.43 29.32 27.36
CA PHE A 102 14.63 30.04 26.94
C PHE A 102 15.20 29.47 25.62
N LEU A 103 15.51 30.34 24.68
CA LEU A 103 16.31 30.04 23.49
C LEU A 103 17.72 30.58 23.69
N GLU A 104 18.70 29.67 23.74
CA GLU A 104 20.11 29.98 23.55
C GLU A 104 20.35 30.45 22.11
N GLN A 105 21.05 31.57 21.95
CA GLN A 105 21.46 32.11 20.65
C GLN A 105 22.86 31.62 20.27
N PRO A 106 23.13 31.33 18.99
CA PRO A 106 24.49 31.18 18.49
C PRO A 106 25.09 32.52 18.08
N THR A 107 26.37 32.67 18.45
CA THR A 107 27.34 33.72 18.12
C THR A 107 27.39 34.07 16.63
N VAL A 108 27.23 35.36 16.30
CA VAL A 108 27.53 35.93 14.97
C VAL A 108 28.64 36.97 15.10
N GLN A 109 29.61 36.85 14.18
CA GLN A 109 30.84 37.64 14.07
C GLN A 109 30.62 39.13 13.84
N GLU A 110 31.45 39.95 14.48
CA GLU A 110 31.56 41.39 14.34
C GLU A 110 31.98 41.83 12.92
N ILE A 111 31.23 42.76 12.32
CA ILE A 111 31.73 43.66 11.28
C ILE A 111 31.74 45.08 11.85
N LYS A 112 32.95 45.63 12.00
CA LYS A 112 33.24 46.99 12.48
C LYS A 112 32.88 48.03 11.42
N THR A 113 32.18 49.09 11.81
CA THR A 113 32.19 50.38 11.11
C THR A 113 32.33 51.56 12.08
N PRO A 114 32.91 52.69 11.65
CA PRO A 114 33.59 53.62 12.55
C PRO A 114 32.68 54.73 13.11
N VAL A 115 32.94 55.02 14.38
CA VAL A 115 32.41 56.10 15.19
C VAL A 115 32.94 57.46 14.71
N LYS A 116 32.05 58.40 14.39
CA LYS A 116 32.35 59.85 14.39
C LYS A 116 31.60 60.54 15.54
N LYS A 117 32.36 60.92 16.57
CA LYS A 117 31.93 61.81 17.66
C LYS A 117 31.80 63.24 17.15
N LYS A 118 30.72 63.94 17.51
CA LYS A 118 30.69 65.41 17.61
C LYS A 118 30.01 65.82 18.92
N LYS A 119 30.77 66.57 19.72
CA LYS A 119 30.40 67.27 20.98
C LYS A 119 29.78 68.64 20.67
N LYS A 120 28.95 69.11 21.62
CA LYS A 120 28.54 70.48 22.01
C LYS A 120 27.01 70.52 22.16
N SER A 121 26.35 71.17 23.10
CA SER A 121 26.61 71.82 24.41
C SER A 121 25.20 72.05 25.02
N PRO A 122 25.04 72.28 26.34
CA PRO A 122 23.73 72.38 26.96
C PRO A 122 23.19 73.81 26.91
N SER A 123 21.90 73.97 26.58
CA SER A 123 21.14 75.19 26.84
C SER A 123 19.83 74.82 27.53
N LEU A 124 19.74 75.28 28.78
CA LEU A 124 18.57 75.28 29.64
C LEU A 124 17.58 76.39 29.21
N LEU A 125 16.31 76.14 29.54
CA LEU A 125 15.17 77.03 29.76
C LEU A 125 14.15 77.27 28.63
N ASN A 126 12.91 76.94 29.01
CA ASN A 126 11.60 77.43 28.57
C ASN A 126 11.11 77.05 27.18
N GLU A 127 10.16 76.10 27.11
CA GLU A 127 8.88 76.34 26.45
C GLU A 127 7.80 75.36 26.93
N GLN A 128 6.57 75.86 26.96
CA GLN A 128 5.39 75.30 27.61
C GLN A 128 4.90 73.99 26.98
N ASP A 129 4.33 73.12 27.81
CA ASP A 129 3.63 71.88 27.44
C ASP A 129 2.50 72.14 26.42
N ALA A 130 2.79 71.90 25.14
CA ALA A 130 1.77 71.65 24.13
C ALA A 130 1.39 70.15 24.17
N PRO A 131 0.10 69.79 24.22
CA PRO A 131 -0.33 68.40 24.30
C PRO A 131 0.20 67.64 23.08
N SER A 132 0.90 66.53 23.32
CA SER A 132 1.45 65.67 22.29
C SER A 132 0.32 65.04 21.45
N GLU A 133 -0.07 65.71 20.35
CA GLU A 133 -1.04 65.21 19.35
C GLU A 133 -0.55 63.95 18.57
N GLY A 134 0.50 63.28 19.03
CA GLY A 134 1.13 62.13 18.35
C GLY A 134 0.54 60.75 18.68
N SER A 135 -0.27 60.60 19.73
CA SER A 135 -0.70 59.28 20.25
C SER A 135 -1.88 58.65 19.49
N SER A 136 -2.75 59.46 18.85
CA SER A 136 -3.97 58.96 18.20
C SER A 136 -3.71 58.23 16.86
N SER A 137 -2.54 58.42 16.24
CA SER A 137 -2.29 57.87 14.90
C SER A 137 -2.09 56.34 14.89
N ALA A 138 -1.41 55.79 15.89
CA ALA A 138 -1.07 54.38 15.94
C ALA A 138 -2.30 53.49 16.22
N SER A 139 -3.22 53.93 17.08
CA SER A 139 -4.46 53.21 17.38
C SER A 139 -5.37 53.11 16.15
N TRP A 140 -5.51 54.19 15.38
CA TRP A 140 -6.28 54.19 14.15
C TRP A 140 -5.68 53.30 13.06
N THR A 141 -4.34 53.28 12.93
CA THR A 141 -3.66 52.35 12.02
C THR A 141 -3.90 50.90 12.43
N PHE A 142 -3.85 50.58 13.72
CA PHE A 142 -4.10 49.23 14.23
C PHE A 142 -5.55 48.80 13.98
N VAL A 143 -6.54 49.63 14.33
CA VAL A 143 -7.97 49.34 14.10
C VAL A 143 -8.26 49.16 12.61
N ARG A 144 -7.72 50.03 11.76
CA ARG A 144 -7.84 49.88 10.30
C ARG A 144 -7.24 48.56 9.81
N CYS A 145 -6.05 48.22 10.29
CA CYS A 145 -5.38 46.98 9.92
C CYS A 145 -6.25 45.77 10.30
N LEU A 146 -6.80 45.75 11.52
CA LEU A 146 -7.63 44.66 12.02
C LEU A 146 -8.99 44.56 11.31
N VAL A 147 -9.63 45.69 11.01
CA VAL A 147 -11.02 45.73 10.50
C VAL A 147 -11.10 45.70 8.98
N LEU A 148 -10.10 46.22 8.26
CA LEU A 148 -10.13 46.33 6.81
C LEU A 148 -9.03 45.51 6.14
N ASP A 149 -7.78 45.77 6.51
CA ASP A 149 -6.65 45.22 5.75
C ASP A 149 -6.47 43.71 6.02
N LEU A 150 -6.68 43.25 7.26
CA LEU A 150 -6.62 41.83 7.64
C LEU A 150 -7.75 41.01 7.00
N PRO A 151 -9.04 41.39 7.04
CA PRO A 151 -10.09 40.65 6.35
C PRO A 151 -9.88 40.57 4.83
N LEU A 152 -9.44 41.66 4.19
CA LEU A 152 -9.08 41.66 2.77
C LEU A 152 -7.94 40.69 2.48
N MET A 153 -6.89 40.71 3.31
CA MET A 153 -5.77 39.78 3.18
C MET A 153 -6.22 38.33 3.39
N LEU A 154 -7.04 38.04 4.41
CA LEU A 154 -7.55 36.69 4.68
C LEU A 154 -8.43 36.18 3.53
N LEU A 155 -9.27 37.05 2.96
CA LEU A 155 -10.09 36.72 1.80
C LEU A 155 -9.24 36.40 0.56
N PHE A 156 -8.16 37.16 0.34
CA PHE A 156 -7.22 36.88 -0.75
C PHE A 156 -6.36 35.64 -0.49
N VAL A 157 -5.94 35.40 0.75
CA VAL A 157 -5.28 34.15 1.17
C VAL A 157 -6.18 32.96 0.92
N SER A 158 -7.48 33.07 1.21
CA SER A 158 -8.45 31.99 0.97
C SER A 158 -8.56 31.67 -0.52
N LEU A 159 -8.64 32.71 -1.37
CA LEU A 159 -8.59 32.55 -2.83
C LEU A 159 -7.27 31.92 -3.30
N ALA A 160 -6.13 32.36 -2.76
CA ALA A 160 -4.82 31.85 -3.13
C ALA A 160 -4.62 30.37 -2.70
N VAL A 161 -5.16 29.98 -1.54
CA VAL A 161 -5.17 28.59 -1.06
C VAL A 161 -6.04 27.72 -1.96
N VAL A 162 -7.27 28.14 -2.26
CA VAL A 162 -8.16 27.38 -3.15
C VAL A 162 -7.60 27.29 -4.57
N TYR A 163 -6.98 28.37 -5.08
CA TYR A 163 -6.23 28.33 -6.33
C TYR A 163 -5.10 27.31 -6.28
N GLY A 164 -4.28 27.32 -5.22
CA GLY A 164 -3.21 26.35 -5.03
C GLY A 164 -3.70 24.90 -4.96
N MET A 165 -4.79 24.64 -4.24
CA MET A 165 -5.43 23.32 -4.17
C MET A 165 -5.97 22.88 -5.53
N ARG A 166 -6.66 23.77 -6.25
CA ARG A 166 -7.16 23.54 -7.61
C ARG A 166 -6.02 23.23 -8.60
N THR A 167 -4.94 24.00 -8.56
CA THR A 167 -3.75 23.74 -9.37
C THR A 167 -3.12 22.40 -9.00
N ALA A 168 -2.99 22.11 -7.70
CA ALA A 168 -2.42 20.84 -7.26
C ALA A 168 -3.28 19.63 -7.70
N TRP A 169 -4.61 19.78 -7.61
CA TRP A 169 -5.57 18.79 -8.05
C TRP A 169 -5.46 18.53 -9.56
N THR A 170 -5.56 19.59 -10.37
CA THR A 170 -5.58 19.49 -11.83
C THR A 170 -4.23 19.11 -12.45
N GLN A 171 -3.12 19.65 -11.94
CA GLN A 171 -1.79 19.42 -12.52
C GLN A 171 -1.09 18.16 -11.99
N TYR A 172 -1.48 17.67 -10.80
CA TYR A 172 -0.79 16.54 -10.18
C TYR A 172 -1.71 15.36 -9.84
N TYR A 173 -2.76 15.58 -9.05
CA TYR A 173 -3.64 14.48 -8.63
C TYR A 173 -4.37 13.83 -9.80
N MET A 174 -4.98 14.63 -10.66
CA MET A 174 -5.71 14.15 -11.82
C MET A 174 -4.83 13.28 -12.74
N PRO A 175 -3.63 13.72 -13.16
CA PRO A 175 -2.69 12.87 -13.90
C PRO A 175 -2.21 11.64 -13.14
N ILE A 176 -2.06 11.70 -11.81
CA ILE A 176 -1.73 10.51 -11.00
C ILE A 176 -2.91 9.53 -11.04
N MET A 177 -4.12 10.00 -10.76
CA MET A 177 -5.33 9.19 -10.71
C MET A 177 -5.62 8.54 -12.06
N GLU A 178 -5.41 9.25 -13.17
CA GLU A 178 -5.60 8.71 -14.52
C GLU A 178 -4.57 7.61 -14.86
N ARG A 179 -3.31 7.75 -14.42
CA ARG A 179 -2.29 6.71 -14.62
C ARG A 179 -2.40 5.54 -13.65
N ALA A 180 -2.86 5.82 -12.44
CA ALA A 180 -3.22 4.80 -11.47
C ALA A 180 -4.41 3.96 -11.94
N ARG A 181 -5.21 4.47 -12.89
CA ARG A 181 -6.45 3.83 -13.29
C ARG A 181 -6.18 2.57 -14.10
N ARG A 182 -6.75 1.48 -13.63
CA ARG A 182 -6.70 0.17 -14.27
C ARG A 182 -8.07 -0.16 -14.82
N THR A 183 -8.24 0.11 -16.11
CA THR A 183 -9.31 -0.50 -16.89
C THR A 183 -8.83 -1.87 -17.36
N ASP A 184 -9.76 -2.75 -17.76
CA ASP A 184 -9.39 -4.07 -18.28
C ASP A 184 -8.46 -3.95 -19.50
N ALA A 185 -8.70 -2.97 -20.37
CA ALA A 185 -7.80 -2.64 -21.48
C ALA A 185 -6.37 -2.30 -21.00
N HIS A 186 -6.23 -1.49 -19.96
CA HIS A 186 -4.91 -1.15 -19.41
C HIS A 186 -4.22 -2.36 -18.77
N LEU A 187 -4.97 -3.27 -18.14
CA LEU A 187 -4.40 -4.48 -17.56
C LEU A 187 -3.92 -5.44 -18.67
N LEU A 188 -4.67 -5.55 -19.77
CA LEU A 188 -4.24 -6.31 -20.95
C LEU A 188 -2.95 -5.78 -21.57
N GLU A 189 -2.77 -4.46 -21.61
CA GLU A 189 -1.53 -3.84 -22.11
C GLU A 189 -0.34 -4.00 -21.15
N GLU A 190 -0.57 -4.22 -19.85
CA GLU A 190 0.48 -4.36 -18.83
C GLU A 190 0.75 -5.80 -18.42
N TYR A 191 0.16 -6.73 -19.17
CA TYR A 191 0.29 -8.14 -18.94
C TYR A 191 1.75 -8.57 -19.13
N THR A 192 2.32 -9.26 -18.14
CA THR A 192 3.63 -9.88 -18.32
C THR A 192 3.58 -11.19 -19.10
N TYR A 193 2.38 -11.59 -19.56
CA TYR A 193 2.08 -12.89 -20.15
C TYR A 193 2.56 -14.08 -19.32
N TYR A 194 2.89 -13.84 -18.05
CA TYR A 194 3.02 -14.87 -17.05
C TYR A 194 1.63 -15.17 -16.51
N GLU A 195 0.85 -15.88 -17.32
CA GLU A 195 -0.43 -16.45 -16.93
C GLU A 195 -0.25 -17.95 -16.78
N ARG A 196 0.40 -18.31 -15.67
CA ARG A 196 0.61 -19.71 -15.36
C ARG A 196 -0.55 -20.21 -14.51
N GLY A 197 -1.42 -21.00 -15.14
CA GLY A 197 -2.37 -21.83 -14.42
C GLY A 197 -1.61 -22.86 -13.58
N CYS A 198 -1.87 -22.88 -12.29
CA CYS A 198 -1.33 -23.87 -11.39
C CYS A 198 -2.28 -25.06 -11.21
N LEU A 199 -1.67 -26.22 -10.95
CA LEU A 199 -2.33 -27.47 -10.61
C LEU A 199 -1.96 -27.90 -9.19
N ALA A 200 -2.54 -29.01 -8.71
CA ALA A 200 -2.20 -29.59 -7.40
C ALA A 200 -0.71 -29.90 -7.25
N GLU A 201 -0.02 -30.21 -8.35
CA GLU A 201 1.42 -30.50 -8.42
C GLU A 201 2.31 -29.27 -8.18
N ASP A 202 1.72 -28.08 -8.17
CA ASP A 202 2.40 -26.81 -7.89
C ASP A 202 2.28 -26.42 -6.42
N VAL A 203 1.40 -27.09 -5.68
CA VAL A 203 1.36 -26.96 -4.23
C VAL A 203 2.58 -27.68 -3.66
N THR A 204 3.49 -26.89 -3.11
CA THR A 204 4.76 -27.39 -2.60
C THR A 204 4.57 -28.09 -1.25
N LYS A 205 5.26 -29.21 -1.08
CA LYS A 205 5.28 -29.98 0.17
C LYS A 205 6.51 -29.62 1.00
N GLY A 206 6.44 -29.83 2.31
CA GLY A 206 7.62 -29.71 3.18
C GLY A 206 7.90 -28.30 3.71
N PHE A 207 6.89 -27.43 3.79
CA PHE A 207 7.00 -26.19 4.57
C PHE A 207 7.31 -26.53 6.03
N THR A 208 8.52 -26.20 6.47
CA THR A 208 9.04 -26.57 7.79
C THR A 208 9.49 -25.35 8.58
N HIS A 209 9.43 -25.44 9.90
CA HIS A 209 9.80 -24.35 10.79
C HIS A 209 11.31 -24.11 10.82
N SER A 210 11.69 -22.86 10.54
CA SER A 210 13.02 -22.29 10.68
C SER A 210 13.53 -22.43 12.12
N THR A 211 14.68 -23.05 12.29
CA THR A 211 15.33 -23.16 13.60
C THR A 211 16.10 -21.89 13.94
N GLY A 212 16.57 -21.74 15.19
CA GLY A 212 17.42 -20.61 15.58
C GLY A 212 18.77 -20.52 14.82
N ASN A 213 19.11 -21.55 14.02
CA ASN A 213 20.30 -21.59 13.18
C ASN A 213 19.99 -21.39 11.69
N THR A 214 18.73 -21.18 11.31
CA THR A 214 18.35 -20.97 9.90
C THR A 214 18.96 -19.67 9.41
N THR A 215 19.62 -19.72 8.26
CA THR A 215 20.23 -18.55 7.63
C THR A 215 19.20 -17.70 6.91
N THR A 216 19.55 -16.44 6.60
CA THR A 216 18.71 -15.58 5.75
C THR A 216 18.45 -16.22 4.39
N GLU A 217 19.48 -16.81 3.78
CA GLU A 217 19.37 -17.49 2.49
C GLU A 217 18.40 -18.68 2.53
N GLN A 218 18.49 -19.54 3.55
CA GLN A 218 17.55 -20.65 3.73
C GLN A 218 16.11 -20.16 3.93
N SER A 219 15.94 -19.06 4.68
CA SER A 219 14.62 -18.47 4.91
C SER A 219 14.04 -17.86 3.63
N LEU A 220 14.90 -17.24 2.82
CA LEU A 220 14.55 -16.71 1.50
C LEU A 220 14.18 -17.85 0.53
N ASP A 221 14.97 -18.92 0.46
CA ASP A 221 14.68 -20.10 -0.36
C ASP A 221 13.33 -20.70 0.02
N THR A 222 13.06 -20.84 1.33
CA THR A 222 11.77 -21.32 1.85
C THR A 222 10.63 -20.40 1.42
N LEU A 223 10.81 -19.08 1.56
CA LEU A 223 9.80 -18.09 1.16
C LEU A 223 9.52 -18.10 -0.34
N LEU A 224 10.56 -18.19 -1.16
CA LEU A 224 10.43 -18.25 -2.62
C LEU A 224 9.80 -19.57 -3.06
N GLN A 225 10.17 -20.69 -2.45
CA GLN A 225 9.58 -21.98 -2.78
C GLN A 225 8.11 -22.09 -2.34
N HIS A 226 7.79 -21.66 -1.12
CA HIS A 226 6.50 -21.94 -0.48
C HIS A 226 5.55 -20.73 -0.43
N GLY A 227 6.03 -19.53 -0.74
CA GLY A 227 5.27 -18.29 -0.53
C GLY A 227 5.20 -17.88 0.94
N ALA A 228 5.87 -18.63 1.82
CA ALA A 228 5.86 -18.43 3.27
C ALA A 228 7.20 -18.84 3.89
N THR A 229 7.60 -18.18 4.97
CA THR A 229 8.72 -18.63 5.82
C THR A 229 8.48 -18.25 7.28
N THR A 230 8.90 -19.11 8.21
CA THR A 230 8.75 -18.84 9.65
C THR A 230 9.92 -18.02 10.18
N VAL A 231 9.65 -17.13 11.13
CA VAL A 231 10.64 -16.27 11.80
C VAL A 231 10.50 -16.46 13.31
N PRO A 232 11.30 -17.33 13.94
CA PRO A 232 11.12 -17.71 15.34
C PRO A 232 11.50 -16.59 16.30
N LYS A 233 10.84 -16.53 17.46
CA LYS A 233 11.17 -15.66 18.60
C LYS A 233 11.28 -14.18 18.26
N LEU A 234 10.35 -13.67 17.44
CA LEU A 234 10.27 -12.24 17.13
C LEU A 234 9.98 -11.41 18.38
N LEU A 235 9.06 -11.89 19.22
CA LEU A 235 8.61 -11.17 20.40
C LEU A 235 9.03 -11.88 21.69
N ARG A 236 9.47 -11.09 22.67
CA ARG A 236 9.73 -11.55 24.04
C ARG A 236 8.41 -11.84 24.75
N PRO A 237 8.38 -12.80 25.69
CA PRO A 237 7.17 -13.13 26.46
C PRO A 237 6.47 -11.93 27.12
N GLN A 238 7.24 -10.96 27.62
CA GLN A 238 6.70 -9.75 28.25
C GLN A 238 5.97 -8.84 27.25
N THR A 239 6.50 -8.71 26.03
CA THR A 239 5.89 -7.91 24.96
C THR A 239 4.65 -8.60 24.42
N ILE A 240 4.69 -9.93 24.24
CA ILE A 240 3.51 -10.74 23.91
C ILE A 240 2.39 -10.54 24.93
N ALA A 241 2.69 -10.62 26.23
CA ALA A 241 1.67 -10.49 27.27
C ALA A 241 1.01 -9.09 27.28
N ARG A 242 1.80 -8.02 27.10
CA ARG A 242 1.30 -6.65 27.02
C ARG A 242 0.51 -6.41 25.74
N LEU A 243 1.04 -6.85 24.61
CA LEU A 243 0.38 -6.75 23.31
C LEU A 243 -0.96 -7.48 23.32
N ARG A 244 -1.00 -8.73 23.81
CA ARG A 244 -2.26 -9.47 23.95
C ARG A 244 -3.25 -8.73 24.86
N LYS A 245 -2.80 -8.20 25.99
CA LYS A 245 -3.67 -7.44 26.91
C LYS A 245 -4.29 -6.23 26.21
N TYR A 246 -3.48 -5.48 25.46
CA TYR A 246 -3.94 -4.33 24.67
C TYR A 246 -4.93 -4.75 23.58
N LEU A 247 -4.60 -5.77 22.77
CA LEU A 247 -5.48 -6.23 21.68
C LEU A 247 -6.82 -6.73 22.21
N ARG A 248 -6.85 -7.46 23.34
CA ARG A 248 -8.12 -7.86 23.99
C ARG A 248 -8.93 -6.67 24.49
N TYR A 249 -8.26 -5.62 24.95
CA TYR A 249 -8.93 -4.39 25.35
C TYR A 249 -9.51 -3.69 24.12
N LYS A 250 -8.73 -3.55 23.05
CA LYS A 250 -9.14 -2.92 21.80
C LYS A 250 -10.30 -3.68 21.16
N ASN A 251 -10.26 -5.02 21.11
CA ASN A 251 -11.36 -5.87 20.62
C ASN A 251 -12.73 -5.54 21.24
N LYS A 252 -12.76 -5.12 22.52
CA LYS A 252 -14.00 -4.75 23.23
C LYS A 252 -14.49 -3.34 22.92
N MET A 253 -13.66 -2.54 22.26
CA MET A 253 -13.91 -1.14 21.92
C MET A 253 -14.18 -0.93 20.43
N ILE A 254 -13.84 -1.91 19.59
CA ILE A 254 -14.13 -1.86 18.15
C ILE A 254 -15.63 -1.87 17.95
N THR A 255 -16.12 -0.89 17.19
CA THR A 255 -17.50 -0.84 16.71
C THR A 255 -17.62 -1.61 15.39
N ASP A 256 -18.86 -1.93 14.99
CA ASP A 256 -19.11 -2.58 13.69
C ASP A 256 -18.62 -1.72 12.51
N GLU A 257 -18.62 -0.39 12.66
CA GLU A 257 -18.08 0.54 11.66
C GLU A 257 -16.54 0.50 11.56
N GLU A 258 -15.85 0.21 12.66
CA GLU A 258 -14.38 0.07 12.68
C GLU A 258 -13.92 -1.33 12.28
N ALA A 259 -14.78 -2.33 12.44
CA ALA A 259 -14.51 -3.71 12.05
C ALA A 259 -14.56 -3.85 10.53
N PHE A 260 -13.52 -4.43 9.95
CA PHE A 260 -13.57 -4.83 8.55
C PHE A 260 -14.40 -6.12 8.44
N PRO A 261 -15.42 -6.16 7.57
CA PRO A 261 -16.22 -7.36 7.34
C PRO A 261 -15.32 -8.45 6.75
N MET A 262 -14.93 -9.40 7.60
CA MET A 262 -14.28 -10.61 7.15
C MET A 262 -15.32 -11.44 6.40
N SER A 263 -14.91 -12.08 5.31
CA SER A 263 -15.82 -12.73 4.35
C SER A 263 -16.80 -13.75 4.94
N GLN A 264 -16.58 -14.27 6.16
CA GLN A 264 -17.47 -15.24 6.81
C GLN A 264 -17.52 -15.09 8.34
N GLY A 265 -18.73 -14.86 8.86
CA GLY A 265 -19.16 -15.07 10.24
C GLY A 265 -18.94 -13.89 11.20
N HIS A 266 -19.93 -13.66 12.09
CA HIS A 266 -19.90 -12.66 13.17
C HIS A 266 -18.85 -12.93 14.27
N GLN A 267 -18.12 -14.05 14.17
CA GLN A 267 -17.13 -14.49 15.15
C GLN A 267 -15.69 -14.19 14.75
N ARG A 268 -15.49 -13.34 13.75
CA ARG A 268 -14.17 -12.82 13.36
C ARG A 268 -14.17 -11.31 13.41
N LEU A 269 -13.13 -10.75 14.00
CA LEU A 269 -12.92 -9.33 14.14
C LEU A 269 -11.58 -8.95 13.51
N SER A 270 -11.58 -7.99 12.58
CA SER A 270 -10.38 -7.48 11.91
C SER A 270 -10.38 -5.96 11.91
N TYR A 271 -9.29 -5.33 12.32
CA TYR A 271 -9.19 -3.87 12.38
C TYR A 271 -7.74 -3.38 12.31
N GLY A 272 -7.59 -2.14 11.82
CA GLY A 272 -6.33 -1.44 11.74
C GLY A 272 -5.89 -0.81 13.04
N ILE A 273 -4.58 -0.84 13.28
CA ILE A 273 -3.95 -0.30 14.48
C ILE A 273 -2.96 0.79 14.09
N GLU A 274 -2.91 1.87 14.86
CA GLU A 274 -1.87 2.88 14.68
C GLU A 274 -0.55 2.45 15.34
N ALA A 275 0.58 2.73 14.69
CA ALA A 275 1.91 2.41 15.26
C ALA A 275 2.15 3.07 16.64
N THR A 276 1.44 4.17 16.90
CA THR A 276 1.50 4.99 18.11
C THR A 276 0.35 4.76 19.09
N GLU A 277 -0.56 3.82 18.81
CA GLU A 277 -1.80 3.72 19.57
C GLU A 277 -1.58 3.29 21.03
N ASP A 278 -0.58 2.42 21.26
CA ASP A 278 -0.22 1.92 22.59
C ASP A 278 1.26 1.52 22.64
N PHE A 279 1.90 1.69 23.80
CA PHE A 279 3.31 1.31 24.01
C PHE A 279 3.58 -0.18 23.72
N ALA A 280 2.60 -1.06 23.88
CA ALA A 280 2.74 -2.47 23.54
C ALA A 280 2.92 -2.70 22.03
N ILE A 281 2.30 -1.85 21.19
CA ILE A 281 2.49 -1.86 19.73
C ILE A 281 3.89 -1.38 19.40
N SER A 282 4.28 -0.25 19.98
CA SER A 282 5.62 0.34 19.83
C SER A 282 6.72 -0.65 20.21
N ASP A 283 6.58 -1.32 21.36
CA ASP A 283 7.55 -2.30 21.85
C ASP A 283 7.61 -3.54 20.94
N ALA A 284 6.46 -4.00 20.43
CA ALA A 284 6.42 -5.09 19.47
C ALA A 284 7.14 -4.69 18.17
N LEU A 285 6.87 -3.51 17.62
CA LEU A 285 7.54 -3.01 16.42
C LEU A 285 9.05 -2.82 16.64
N ALA A 286 9.48 -2.33 17.81
CA ALA A 286 10.89 -2.23 18.16
C ALA A 286 11.58 -3.61 18.20
N GLU A 287 10.93 -4.64 18.72
CA GLU A 287 11.48 -6.01 18.74
C GLU A 287 11.51 -6.66 17.36
N ILE A 288 10.45 -6.49 16.57
CA ILE A 288 10.40 -7.01 15.21
C ILE A 288 11.48 -6.34 14.34
N THR A 289 11.65 -5.02 14.48
CA THR A 289 12.65 -4.24 13.73
C THR A 289 14.10 -4.54 14.11
N SER A 290 14.35 -4.93 15.37
CA SER A 290 15.67 -5.30 15.87
C SER A 290 15.96 -6.80 15.78
N HIS A 291 15.05 -7.60 15.22
CA HIS A 291 15.25 -9.03 15.05
C HIS A 291 16.45 -9.32 14.13
N LYS A 292 17.25 -10.35 14.43
CA LYS A 292 18.51 -10.61 13.69
C LYS A 292 18.29 -11.08 12.25
N LEU A 293 17.26 -11.89 12.01
CA LEU A 293 17.01 -12.53 10.71
C LEU A 293 16.15 -11.67 9.78
N LEU A 294 15.20 -10.92 10.34
CA LEU A 294 14.10 -10.35 9.57
C LEU A 294 14.52 -9.16 8.68
N PRO A 295 15.34 -8.19 9.14
CA PRO A 295 15.79 -7.09 8.29
C PRO A 295 16.55 -7.58 7.06
N ASP A 296 17.50 -8.50 7.23
CA ASP A 296 18.27 -9.08 6.12
C ASP A 296 17.35 -9.85 5.16
N LEU A 297 16.37 -10.58 5.70
CA LEU A 297 15.39 -11.30 4.88
C LEU A 297 14.52 -10.34 4.08
N LEU A 298 13.96 -9.31 4.72
CA LEU A 298 13.15 -8.29 4.05
C LEU A 298 13.96 -7.50 3.02
N GLU A 299 15.25 -7.22 3.29
CA GLU A 299 16.13 -6.57 2.32
C GLU A 299 16.29 -7.41 1.06
N GLN A 300 16.54 -8.72 1.21
CA GLN A 300 16.68 -9.61 0.06
C GLN A 300 15.35 -9.80 -0.69
N VAL A 301 14.23 -9.84 0.03
CA VAL A 301 12.89 -10.05 -0.54
C VAL A 301 12.34 -8.80 -1.21
N LEU A 302 12.58 -7.61 -0.66
CA LEU A 302 12.04 -6.35 -1.19
C LEU A 302 13.06 -5.56 -2.02
N GLY A 303 14.34 -5.94 -1.98
CA GLY A 303 15.44 -5.24 -2.64
C GLY A 303 15.79 -3.90 -1.98
N VAL A 304 15.32 -3.67 -0.75
CA VAL A 304 15.58 -2.42 -0.01
C VAL A 304 15.81 -2.69 1.48
N PRO A 305 16.86 -2.11 2.11
CA PRO A 305 17.19 -2.35 3.52
C PRO A 305 16.21 -1.74 4.53
N ASP A 306 15.31 -0.86 4.05
CA ASP A 306 14.40 -0.10 4.90
C ASP A 306 13.05 0.01 4.19
N PRO A 307 12.22 -1.04 4.28
CA PRO A 307 10.96 -1.13 3.56
C PRO A 307 9.92 -0.16 4.10
N ALA A 308 8.89 0.11 3.30
CA ALA A 308 7.73 0.86 3.77
C ALA A 308 6.82 -0.05 4.59
N LEU A 309 6.25 0.49 5.67
CA LEU A 309 5.21 -0.19 6.43
C LEU A 309 3.85 0.26 5.89
N THR A 310 3.07 -0.68 5.38
CA THR A 310 1.79 -0.36 4.73
C THR A 310 0.59 -0.64 5.63
N GLU A 311 0.72 -1.55 6.59
CA GLU A 311 -0.41 -1.96 7.40
C GLU A 311 0.03 -2.52 8.74
N ILE A 312 -0.75 -2.23 9.78
CA ILE A 312 -0.71 -2.91 11.07
C ILE A 312 -2.16 -3.29 11.37
N THR A 313 -2.41 -4.57 11.53
CA THR A 313 -3.76 -5.13 11.69
C THR A 313 -3.76 -6.11 12.86
N ALA A 314 -4.90 -6.23 13.53
CA ALA A 314 -5.17 -7.39 14.38
C ALA A 314 -6.38 -8.17 13.86
N ILE A 315 -6.27 -9.49 13.90
CA ILE A 315 -7.37 -10.41 13.58
C ILE A 315 -7.62 -11.27 14.81
N THR A 316 -8.87 -11.26 15.29
CA THR A 316 -9.34 -12.14 16.36
C THR A 316 -10.39 -13.10 15.81
N SER A 317 -10.19 -14.39 16.01
CA SER A 317 -11.21 -15.42 15.79
C SER A 317 -11.72 -15.87 17.15
N TYR A 318 -13.03 -15.83 17.37
CA TYR A 318 -13.66 -16.31 18.60
C TYR A 318 -14.06 -17.79 18.48
N TYR A 319 -14.28 -18.45 19.61
CA TYR A 319 -14.76 -19.83 19.62
C TYR A 319 -16.09 -19.95 18.87
N GLY A 320 -16.12 -20.86 17.90
CA GLY A 320 -17.22 -21.08 16.96
C GLY A 320 -16.98 -20.47 15.57
N ALA A 321 -15.91 -19.68 15.40
CA ALA A 321 -15.61 -19.08 14.11
C ALA A 321 -15.46 -20.16 13.03
N GLU A 322 -16.11 -19.98 11.90
CA GLU A 322 -16.07 -20.91 10.77
C GLU A 322 -14.73 -20.82 10.02
N ASP A 323 -14.51 -21.77 9.11
CA ASP A 323 -13.41 -21.68 8.15
C ASP A 323 -13.58 -20.39 7.33
N GLN A 324 -12.49 -19.67 7.09
CA GLN A 324 -12.51 -18.51 6.21
C GLN A 324 -12.40 -18.98 4.75
N VAL A 325 -13.07 -18.29 3.83
CA VAL A 325 -12.83 -18.44 2.39
C VAL A 325 -11.33 -18.32 2.10
N ILE A 326 -10.80 -19.27 1.33
CA ILE A 326 -9.39 -19.23 0.94
C ILE A 326 -9.20 -18.12 -0.08
N HIS A 327 -8.24 -17.25 0.17
CA HIS A 327 -7.98 -16.06 -0.62
C HIS A 327 -6.49 -15.75 -0.62
N SER A 328 -6.08 -14.89 -1.55
CA SER A 328 -4.85 -14.11 -1.42
C SER A 328 -5.22 -12.70 -0.94
N ASP A 329 -4.30 -12.04 -0.23
CA ASP A 329 -4.50 -10.65 0.21
C ASP A 329 -4.49 -9.69 -0.99
N THR A 330 -3.83 -10.06 -2.08
CA THR A 330 -3.87 -9.33 -3.35
C THR A 330 -5.07 -9.73 -4.19
N LYS A 331 -5.84 -8.76 -4.69
CA LYS A 331 -6.82 -9.04 -5.75
C LYS A 331 -6.11 -9.55 -7.01
N SER A 332 -6.81 -10.33 -7.83
CA SER A 332 -6.27 -10.89 -9.08
C SER A 332 -5.73 -9.80 -10.01
N ASP A 333 -6.42 -8.68 -10.13
CA ASP A 333 -5.99 -7.51 -10.90
C ASP A 333 -4.86 -6.67 -10.25
N GLY A 334 -4.48 -7.00 -9.01
CA GLY A 334 -3.36 -6.47 -8.25
C GLY A 334 -2.17 -7.42 -8.18
N TYR A 335 -2.22 -8.54 -8.90
CA TYR A 335 -1.24 -9.60 -8.78
C TYR A 335 0.10 -9.21 -9.43
N ALA A 336 1.05 -8.77 -8.60
CA ALA A 336 2.40 -8.43 -8.99
C ALA A 336 3.19 -9.57 -9.69
N GLY A 337 2.75 -10.83 -9.78
CA GLY A 337 3.42 -11.81 -10.65
C GLY A 337 3.12 -11.53 -12.13
N GLN A 338 1.83 -11.41 -12.43
CA GLN A 338 1.23 -11.12 -13.73
C GLN A 338 1.50 -9.68 -14.18
N PHE A 339 1.73 -8.76 -13.23
CA PHE A 339 2.02 -7.35 -13.51
C PHE A 339 3.29 -6.84 -12.77
N ALA A 340 4.38 -7.60 -12.73
CA ALA A 340 5.53 -7.39 -11.82
C ALA A 340 6.25 -6.04 -11.85
N ARG A 341 6.11 -5.27 -12.92
CA ARG A 341 6.66 -3.90 -13.00
C ARG A 341 5.59 -2.82 -12.78
N THR A 342 4.34 -3.23 -12.61
CA THR A 342 3.21 -2.36 -12.28
C THR A 342 2.98 -2.29 -10.78
N TYR A 343 3.01 -3.42 -10.07
CA TYR A 343 2.70 -3.45 -8.63
C TYR A 343 3.92 -3.73 -7.77
N ALA A 344 3.99 -3.03 -6.65
CA ALA A 344 4.95 -3.28 -5.59
C ALA A 344 4.56 -4.57 -4.88
N HIS A 345 5.58 -5.37 -4.58
CA HIS A 345 5.39 -6.62 -3.87
C HIS A 345 5.10 -6.34 -2.40
N THR A 346 4.24 -7.18 -1.85
CA THR A 346 3.80 -7.04 -0.47
C THR A 346 3.95 -8.34 0.28
N TYR A 347 4.35 -8.20 1.54
CA TYR A 347 4.57 -9.31 2.43
C TYR A 347 3.94 -9.01 3.78
N SER A 348 3.17 -9.95 4.30
CA SER A 348 2.54 -9.82 5.61
C SER A 348 3.26 -10.71 6.61
N LEU A 349 3.60 -10.15 7.77
CA LEU A 349 4.16 -10.89 8.89
C LEU A 349 3.08 -11.15 9.92
N PHE A 350 2.65 -12.40 10.02
CA PHE A 350 1.62 -12.83 10.96
C PHE A 350 2.29 -13.29 12.25
N ILE A 351 1.88 -12.75 13.40
CA ILE A 351 2.46 -13.06 14.71
C ILE A 351 1.33 -13.40 15.69
N PRO A 352 1.25 -14.64 16.19
CA PRO A 352 0.27 -14.98 17.18
C PRO A 352 0.71 -14.45 18.55
N VAL A 353 -0.22 -13.85 19.28
CA VAL A 353 0.06 -13.33 20.64
C VAL A 353 -0.28 -14.37 21.72
N GLN A 354 -0.46 -15.62 21.29
CA GLN A 354 -0.62 -16.83 22.09
C GLN A 354 -0.18 -18.07 21.31
N ALA A 355 -0.05 -19.20 22.00
CA ALA A 355 0.10 -20.48 21.32
C ALA A 355 -1.21 -20.81 20.58
N ILE A 356 -1.10 -21.19 19.31
CA ILE A 356 -2.25 -21.56 18.47
C ILE A 356 -2.13 -23.04 18.11
N THR A 357 -3.15 -23.80 18.49
CA THR A 357 -3.35 -25.20 18.09
C THR A 357 -4.26 -25.26 16.86
N GLU A 358 -4.35 -26.43 16.23
CA GLU A 358 -5.31 -26.67 15.14
C GLU A 358 -6.75 -26.35 15.56
N ARG A 359 -7.16 -26.75 16.77
CA ARG A 359 -8.50 -26.48 17.31
C ARG A 359 -8.76 -24.99 17.58
N MET A 360 -7.71 -24.18 17.73
CA MET A 360 -7.87 -22.74 17.85
C MET A 360 -8.14 -22.04 16.52
N GLY A 361 -8.25 -22.78 15.41
CA GLY A 361 -8.48 -22.23 14.09
C GLY A 361 -7.20 -21.65 13.51
N VAL A 362 -6.13 -22.44 13.40
CA VAL A 362 -4.84 -21.97 12.87
C VAL A 362 -4.97 -21.41 11.44
N THR A 363 -4.12 -20.45 11.06
CA THR A 363 -4.00 -20.07 9.64
C THR A 363 -3.53 -21.27 8.82
N GLN A 364 -4.25 -21.57 7.76
CA GLN A 364 -3.90 -22.58 6.77
C GLN A 364 -3.28 -21.88 5.55
N LEU A 365 -2.26 -22.49 4.99
CA LEU A 365 -1.54 -22.03 3.80
C LEU A 365 -1.69 -23.07 2.69
N CYS A 366 -1.66 -22.59 1.46
CA CYS A 366 -1.52 -23.40 0.26
C CYS A 366 -0.14 -23.11 -0.36
N PRO A 367 0.92 -23.83 0.05
CA PRO A 367 2.29 -23.41 -0.23
C PRO A 367 2.62 -23.46 -1.73
N GLY A 368 3.38 -22.49 -2.22
CA GLY A 368 3.79 -22.40 -3.64
C GLY A 368 2.77 -21.68 -4.54
N THR A 369 1.61 -21.31 -4.00
CA THR A 369 0.54 -20.69 -4.80
C THR A 369 0.73 -19.19 -5.08
N HIS A 370 1.75 -18.56 -4.49
CA HIS A 370 2.13 -17.18 -4.79
C HIS A 370 2.67 -17.01 -6.23
N TYR A 371 2.79 -18.09 -7.00
CA TYR A 371 3.10 -18.08 -8.44
C TYR A 371 1.88 -18.32 -9.33
N CYS A 372 0.70 -18.56 -8.76
CA CYS A 372 -0.48 -18.96 -9.49
C CYS A 372 -1.36 -17.75 -9.83
N THR A 373 -1.73 -17.62 -11.10
CA THR A 373 -2.61 -16.54 -11.57
C THR A 373 -4.08 -16.93 -11.62
N ASN A 374 -4.37 -18.23 -11.64
CA ASN A 374 -5.74 -18.76 -11.60
C ASN A 374 -6.29 -18.83 -10.18
N SER A 375 -7.61 -19.01 -10.06
CA SER A 375 -8.20 -19.39 -8.78
C SER A 375 -7.64 -20.73 -8.33
N MET A 376 -7.17 -20.78 -7.09
CA MET A 376 -6.62 -21.99 -6.47
C MET A 376 -7.54 -22.57 -5.40
N GLU A 377 -8.76 -22.05 -5.24
CA GLU A 377 -9.66 -22.42 -4.14
C GLU A 377 -9.86 -23.94 -4.03
N GLU A 378 -10.29 -24.62 -5.10
CA GLU A 378 -10.56 -26.07 -5.08
C GLU A 378 -9.29 -26.92 -4.87
N VAL A 379 -8.14 -26.46 -5.38
CA VAL A 379 -6.87 -27.15 -5.19
C VAL A 379 -6.41 -26.99 -3.74
N CYS A 380 -6.47 -25.77 -3.22
CA CYS A 380 -6.04 -25.44 -1.87
C CYS A 380 -6.91 -26.08 -0.80
N LEU A 381 -8.23 -26.17 -1.01
CA LEU A 381 -9.11 -26.88 -0.07
C LEU A 381 -8.68 -28.34 0.18
N ARG A 382 -7.96 -28.96 -0.76
CA ARG A 382 -7.43 -30.33 -0.64
C ARG A 382 -5.98 -30.38 -0.12
N GLU A 383 -5.15 -29.41 -0.48
CA GLU A 383 -3.70 -29.45 -0.24
C GLU A 383 -3.23 -28.47 0.86
N MET A 384 -4.15 -27.82 1.57
CA MET A 384 -3.83 -26.87 2.63
C MET A 384 -3.11 -27.54 3.81
N ILE A 385 -2.16 -26.80 4.38
CA ILE A 385 -1.47 -27.16 5.61
C ILE A 385 -1.68 -26.07 6.66
N GLY A 386 -1.95 -26.47 7.90
CA GLY A 386 -1.95 -25.52 9.02
C GLY A 386 -0.53 -25.02 9.30
N VAL A 387 -0.35 -23.72 9.54
CA VAL A 387 0.96 -23.14 9.90
C VAL A 387 1.60 -23.87 11.09
N ASN A 388 0.79 -24.33 12.04
CA ASN A 388 1.24 -25.10 13.19
C ASN A 388 1.95 -26.40 12.80
N GLN A 389 1.63 -27.01 11.64
CA GLN A 389 2.25 -28.25 11.16
C GLN A 389 3.71 -28.04 10.72
N ALA A 390 4.14 -26.80 10.48
CA ALA A 390 5.55 -26.49 10.28
C ALA A 390 6.38 -26.76 11.54
N PHE A 391 5.75 -26.73 12.73
CA PHE A 391 6.37 -26.88 14.03
C PHE A 391 6.32 -28.33 14.51
N LYS A 392 7.41 -28.81 15.14
CA LYS A 392 7.52 -30.21 15.59
C LYS A 392 6.44 -30.65 16.59
N ASP A 393 5.93 -29.72 17.37
CA ASP A 393 4.88 -29.93 18.38
C ASP A 393 3.47 -29.64 17.85
N ASN A 394 3.31 -29.36 16.55
CA ASN A 394 2.04 -28.97 15.93
C ASN A 394 1.37 -27.76 16.62
N VAL A 395 2.17 -26.85 17.16
CA VAL A 395 1.73 -25.61 17.82
C VAL A 395 2.47 -24.42 17.23
N TRP A 396 1.73 -23.44 16.73
CA TRP A 396 2.30 -22.15 16.35
C TRP A 396 2.50 -21.31 17.61
N LYS A 397 3.75 -21.10 18.02
CA LYS A 397 4.09 -20.54 19.33
C LYS A 397 3.88 -19.04 19.35
N ALA A 398 3.48 -18.54 20.53
CA ALA A 398 3.32 -17.10 20.75
C ALA A 398 4.63 -16.35 20.46
N GLY A 399 4.56 -15.30 19.65
CA GLY A 399 5.70 -14.48 19.28
C GLY A 399 6.59 -15.05 18.18
N ASP A 400 6.31 -16.23 17.63
CA ASP A 400 6.94 -16.73 16.39
C ASP A 400 6.16 -16.18 15.18
N GLY A 401 6.84 -15.55 14.23
CA GLY A 401 6.19 -15.00 13.04
C GLY A 401 6.13 -15.96 11.87
N VAL A 402 5.21 -15.71 10.95
CA VAL A 402 5.26 -16.24 9.57
C VAL A 402 5.20 -15.07 8.61
N LEU A 403 6.27 -14.91 7.82
CA LEU A 403 6.32 -13.95 6.72
C LEU A 403 5.74 -14.61 5.48
N LEU A 404 4.67 -14.03 4.95
CA LEU A 404 3.91 -14.51 3.81
C LEU A 404 4.06 -13.54 2.65
N ASN A 405 4.24 -14.06 1.43
CA ASN A 405 3.93 -13.29 0.23
C ASN A 405 2.41 -13.14 0.19
N GLN A 406 1.88 -11.92 0.07
CA GLN A 406 0.44 -11.65 0.08
C GLN A 406 -0.34 -12.31 -1.09
N GLN A 407 0.37 -12.85 -2.08
CA GLN A 407 -0.20 -13.65 -3.17
C GLN A 407 -0.42 -15.13 -2.81
N VAL A 408 0.13 -15.60 -1.69
CA VAL A 408 -0.08 -16.98 -1.26
C VAL A 408 -1.54 -17.16 -0.84
N TRP A 409 -2.18 -18.21 -1.35
CA TRP A 409 -3.54 -18.56 -0.97
C TRP A 409 -3.55 -19.09 0.46
N HIS A 410 -4.41 -18.54 1.29
CA HIS A 410 -4.50 -18.86 2.70
C HIS A 410 -5.90 -18.56 3.26
N GLY A 411 -6.15 -19.02 4.48
CA GLY A 411 -7.37 -18.72 5.23
C GLY A 411 -7.23 -19.17 6.69
N GLY A 412 -7.94 -18.53 7.61
CA GLY A 412 -8.01 -19.05 8.99
C GLY A 412 -8.98 -20.23 9.08
N SER A 413 -8.58 -21.37 9.64
CA SER A 413 -9.51 -22.48 9.86
C SER A 413 -10.49 -22.22 11.00
N LYS A 414 -11.49 -23.09 11.13
CA LYS A 414 -12.51 -23.01 12.16
C LYS A 414 -11.96 -23.12 13.58
N HIS A 415 -12.52 -22.34 14.48
CA HIS A 415 -12.15 -22.32 15.88
C HIS A 415 -13.09 -23.20 16.73
N THR A 416 -12.59 -24.36 17.16
CA THR A 416 -13.35 -25.42 17.87
C THR A 416 -12.81 -25.74 19.27
N ASP A 417 -11.97 -24.87 19.83
CA ASP A 417 -11.42 -25.04 21.18
C ASP A 417 -12.22 -24.22 22.20
N PRO A 418 -13.11 -24.85 22.99
CA PRO A 418 -13.93 -24.14 23.97
C PRO A 418 -13.11 -23.63 25.17
N ARG A 419 -11.87 -24.11 25.36
CA ARG A 419 -11.01 -23.70 26.49
C ARG A 419 -10.27 -22.40 26.21
N ASN A 420 -10.12 -22.05 24.95
CA ASN A 420 -9.47 -20.83 24.50
C ASN A 420 -10.47 -20.08 23.64
N ASN A 421 -11.23 -19.16 24.22
CA ASN A 421 -12.34 -18.50 23.54
C ASN A 421 -11.94 -17.52 22.42
N GLU A 422 -10.64 -17.27 22.24
CA GLU A 422 -10.12 -16.33 21.25
C GLU A 422 -8.74 -16.76 20.71
N ARG A 423 -8.54 -16.55 19.41
CA ARG A 423 -7.27 -16.66 18.68
C ARG A 423 -6.93 -15.27 18.10
N ILE A 424 -5.87 -14.65 18.57
CA ILE A 424 -5.47 -13.29 18.19
C ILE A 424 -4.15 -13.33 17.41
N LEU A 425 -4.17 -12.73 16.23
CA LEU A 425 -3.01 -12.49 15.37
C LEU A 425 -2.73 -11.00 15.30
N PHE A 426 -1.47 -10.62 15.46
CA PHE A 426 -0.93 -9.31 15.17
C PHE A 426 -0.20 -9.38 13.82
N ILE A 427 -0.57 -8.52 12.88
CA ILE A 427 -0.12 -8.58 11.48
C ILE A 427 0.55 -7.26 11.12
N VAL A 428 1.71 -7.37 10.46
CA VAL A 428 2.50 -6.22 10.02
C VAL A 428 2.86 -6.40 8.55
N SER A 429 2.46 -5.49 7.68
CA SER A 429 2.64 -5.62 6.22
C SER A 429 3.72 -4.69 5.68
N PHE A 430 4.56 -5.24 4.81
CA PHE A 430 5.71 -4.58 4.20
C PHE A 430 5.56 -4.48 2.70
N THR A 431 6.14 -3.42 2.15
CA THR A 431 6.36 -3.31 0.72
C THR A 431 7.69 -2.63 0.42
N ALA A 432 8.16 -2.79 -0.81
CA ALA A 432 9.32 -2.07 -1.29
C ALA A 432 9.04 -0.56 -1.21
N ARG A 433 9.96 0.19 -0.60
CA ARG A 433 9.82 1.63 -0.46
C ARG A 433 9.80 2.29 -1.86
N PRO A 434 8.87 3.20 -2.14
CA PRO A 434 8.82 3.86 -3.44
C PRO A 434 10.07 4.73 -3.59
N GLN A 435 10.82 4.50 -4.65
CA GLN A 435 11.91 5.39 -5.03
C GLN A 435 11.35 6.43 -5.98
N LEU A 436 10.90 7.57 -5.44
CA LEU A 436 10.32 8.65 -6.26
C LEU A 436 11.23 8.98 -7.45
N GLY A 437 10.72 8.76 -8.66
CA GLY A 437 11.46 8.98 -9.92
C GLY A 437 12.35 7.83 -10.40
N LYS A 438 12.40 6.69 -9.70
CA LYS A 438 13.10 5.46 -10.15
C LYS A 438 12.20 4.24 -10.14
N ASP A 439 11.31 4.16 -9.15
CA ASP A 439 10.33 3.11 -9.02
C ASP A 439 8.97 3.64 -9.47
N HIS A 440 8.44 3.03 -10.54
CA HIS A 440 7.15 3.38 -11.13
C HIS A 440 6.02 2.51 -10.61
N ARG A 441 6.30 1.57 -9.70
CA ARG A 441 5.30 0.63 -9.21
C ARG A 441 4.27 1.31 -8.30
N GLN A 442 3.06 0.77 -8.35
CA GLN A 442 1.90 1.13 -7.57
C GLN A 442 1.71 0.16 -6.42
N LEU A 443 0.96 0.57 -5.40
CA LEU A 443 0.45 -0.36 -4.40
C LEU A 443 -0.56 -1.32 -5.08
N ALA A 444 -0.44 -2.63 -4.82
CA ALA A 444 -1.39 -3.63 -5.31
C ALA A 444 -2.83 -3.36 -4.84
N ARG A 445 -3.83 -3.85 -5.58
CA ARG A 445 -5.23 -3.78 -5.18
C ARG A 445 -5.56 -4.85 -4.15
N GLY A 446 -6.37 -4.49 -3.15
CA GLY A 446 -6.87 -5.42 -2.12
C GLY A 446 -5.98 -5.61 -0.89
N THR A 447 -4.78 -5.06 -0.85
CA THR A 447 -3.77 -5.45 0.15
C THR A 447 -3.65 -4.54 1.37
N TYR A 448 -4.39 -3.42 1.41
CA TYR A 448 -4.20 -2.40 2.43
C TYR A 448 -5.54 -1.86 2.92
N PHE A 449 -6.32 -2.71 3.59
CA PHE A 449 -7.60 -2.29 4.15
C PHE A 449 -7.41 -1.32 5.32
N HIS A 450 -6.29 -1.46 6.05
CA HIS A 450 -6.11 -0.81 7.34
C HIS A 450 -5.00 0.24 7.42
N MET A 451 -4.46 0.68 6.28
CA MET A 451 -3.41 1.72 6.30
C MET A 451 -3.95 3.05 6.86
N LYS A 452 -3.44 3.41 8.03
CA LYS A 452 -3.79 4.64 8.75
C LYS A 452 -2.99 5.83 8.23
N TRP A 453 -3.54 7.03 8.39
CA TRP A 453 -2.97 8.23 7.80
C TRP A 453 -1.58 8.61 8.35
N LEU A 454 -1.30 8.26 9.60
CA LEU A 454 -0.01 8.53 10.24
C LEU A 454 1.06 7.50 9.87
N MET A 455 0.72 6.46 9.09
CA MET A 455 1.71 5.49 8.59
C MET A 455 2.27 5.92 7.23
N TRP A 456 1.58 6.83 6.52
CA TRP A 456 2.06 7.36 5.25
C TRP A 456 3.41 8.07 5.41
N GLY A 457 4.34 7.76 4.52
CA GLY A 457 5.66 8.35 4.47
C GLY A 457 6.61 7.77 5.52
N HIS A 458 6.18 6.80 6.33
CA HIS A 458 7.01 6.09 7.28
C HIS A 458 7.59 4.81 6.68
N THR A 459 8.89 4.63 6.90
CA THR A 459 9.55 3.35 6.71
C THR A 459 9.56 2.58 8.02
N TRP A 460 9.93 1.32 7.91
CA TRP A 460 10.19 0.45 9.03
C TRP A 460 11.10 1.08 10.08
N SER A 461 12.26 1.62 9.68
CA SER A 461 13.21 2.23 10.63
C SER A 461 12.69 3.51 11.29
N ASP A 462 11.82 4.27 10.62
CA ASP A 462 11.21 5.47 11.19
C ASP A 462 10.34 5.14 12.40
N ILE A 463 9.64 4.00 12.33
CA ILE A 463 8.76 3.53 13.39
C ILE A 463 9.57 2.87 14.52
N ALA A 464 10.64 2.15 14.15
CA ALA A 464 11.57 1.55 15.11
C ALA A 464 12.27 2.56 16.03
N THR A 465 12.54 3.77 15.53
CA THR A 465 13.40 4.76 16.19
C THR A 465 12.64 5.78 17.04
N ASP A 466 11.36 5.53 17.37
CA ASP A 466 10.47 6.47 18.11
C ASP A 466 10.24 7.81 17.38
N GLU A 467 10.90 8.07 16.26
CA GLU A 467 10.73 9.31 15.49
C GLU A 467 9.33 9.42 14.90
N ALA A 468 8.74 8.32 14.41
CA ALA A 468 7.35 8.33 13.96
C ALA A 468 6.39 8.69 15.10
N MET A 469 6.69 8.24 16.31
CA MET A 469 5.81 8.37 17.47
C MET A 469 6.00 9.68 18.23
N SER A 470 7.18 10.28 18.13
CA SER A 470 7.52 11.58 18.70
C SER A 470 7.19 12.76 17.79
N MET A 471 6.83 12.53 16.52
CA MET A 471 6.44 13.59 15.61
C MET A 471 5.09 14.21 16.03
N SER A 472 5.19 15.30 16.80
CA SER A 472 4.03 16.09 17.17
C SER A 472 3.39 16.76 15.95
N TRP A 473 2.12 17.08 16.08
CA TRP A 473 1.47 18.03 15.19
C TRP A 473 2.29 19.33 15.11
N PRO A 474 2.44 19.96 13.93
CA PRO A 474 1.88 19.58 12.63
C PRO A 474 2.77 18.66 11.78
N PHE A 475 3.95 18.25 12.27
CA PHE A 475 4.97 17.63 11.43
C PHE A 475 4.59 16.22 10.95
N ASN A 476 3.83 15.45 11.74
CA ASN A 476 3.28 14.17 11.30
C ASN A 476 2.37 14.34 10.06
N ILE A 477 1.48 15.33 10.05
CA ILE A 477 0.62 15.64 8.90
C ILE A 477 1.44 16.09 7.69
N LEU A 478 2.37 17.04 7.89
CA LEU A 478 3.24 17.51 6.81
C LEU A 478 4.06 16.37 6.21
N ARG A 479 4.44 15.40 7.04
CA ARG A 479 5.11 14.18 6.60
C ARG A 479 4.17 13.31 5.80
N SER A 480 3.01 12.94 6.31
CA SER A 480 2.02 12.15 5.54
C SER A 480 1.78 12.77 4.16
N LEU A 481 1.70 14.10 4.05
CA LEU A 481 1.50 14.83 2.79
C LEU A 481 2.74 14.94 1.86
N ALA A 482 3.86 14.29 2.16
CA ALA A 482 5.14 14.44 1.44
C ALA A 482 5.72 15.86 1.42
N LEU A 483 5.33 16.74 2.35
CA LEU A 483 5.79 18.13 2.40
C LEU A 483 7.07 18.29 3.24
N TRP A 484 7.26 17.45 4.25
CA TRP A 484 8.43 17.55 5.14
C TRP A 484 8.89 16.20 5.68
N LYS A 485 10.19 15.95 5.61
CA LYS A 485 10.87 14.85 6.29
C LYS A 485 12.33 15.26 6.56
N PRO A 486 12.96 14.81 7.67
CA PRO A 486 14.38 15.06 7.90
C PRO A 486 15.24 14.60 6.71
N SER A 487 16.28 15.35 6.36
CA SER A 487 17.09 15.12 5.16
C SER A 487 17.84 13.79 5.17
N ASN A 488 18.12 13.23 6.35
CA ASN A 488 18.75 11.93 6.56
C ASN A 488 17.76 10.76 6.51
N LYS A 489 16.46 11.02 6.37
CA LYS A 489 15.41 9.99 6.37
C LYS A 489 14.83 9.82 4.97
N LYS A 490 14.37 8.60 4.67
CA LYS A 490 13.93 8.20 3.33
C LYS A 490 12.42 8.00 3.31
N TRP A 491 11.72 8.55 2.33
CA TRP A 491 10.25 8.52 2.26
C TRP A 491 9.66 7.13 2.05
N GLY A 492 8.66 6.74 2.87
CA GLY A 492 7.72 5.66 2.55
C GLY A 492 6.73 6.09 1.44
N TYR A 493 5.56 5.45 1.39
CA TYR A 493 4.46 5.87 0.52
C TYR A 493 3.77 7.12 1.04
N ASP A 494 3.72 8.19 0.25
CA ASP A 494 3.04 9.42 0.68
C ASP A 494 1.51 9.31 0.61
N LEU A 495 0.83 10.13 1.43
CA LEU A 495 -0.62 10.18 1.53
C LEU A 495 -1.26 10.59 0.22
N LEU A 496 -0.66 11.52 -0.53
CA LEU A 496 -1.27 12.04 -1.76
C LEU A 496 -1.32 10.95 -2.82
N LEU A 497 -0.17 10.32 -3.06
CA LEU A 497 0.01 9.27 -4.04
C LEU A 497 -0.90 8.09 -3.73
N SER A 498 -0.96 7.71 -2.46
CA SER A 498 -1.70 6.53 -2.07
C SER A 498 -3.19 6.77 -1.90
N ALA A 499 -3.61 7.97 -1.48
CA ALA A 499 -5.02 8.36 -1.52
C ALA A 499 -5.52 8.41 -2.98
N ALA A 500 -4.69 8.91 -3.91
CA ALA A 500 -5.01 8.87 -5.33
C ALA A 500 -5.14 7.42 -5.84
N LEU A 501 -4.21 6.53 -5.47
CA LEU A 501 -4.30 5.11 -5.80
C LEU A 501 -5.58 4.46 -5.24
N ARG A 502 -5.91 4.74 -3.98
CA ARG A 502 -7.13 4.22 -3.32
C ARG A 502 -8.40 4.71 -4.00
N ALA A 503 -8.49 6.02 -4.24
CA ALA A 503 -9.64 6.65 -4.90
C ALA A 503 -9.86 6.11 -6.31
N THR A 504 -8.78 5.96 -7.06
CA THR A 504 -8.84 5.45 -8.43
C THR A 504 -9.25 3.98 -8.49
N ASN A 505 -8.80 3.17 -7.52
CA ASN A 505 -9.01 1.73 -7.51
C ASN A 505 -10.28 1.28 -6.78
N GLY A 506 -11.07 2.23 -6.25
CA GLY A 506 -12.25 1.94 -5.42
C GLY A 506 -11.87 1.06 -4.23
N GLN A 507 -10.90 1.51 -3.44
CA GLN A 507 -10.48 0.82 -2.22
C GLN A 507 -11.19 1.44 -1.01
N ASN A 508 -11.41 0.64 0.05
CA ASN A 508 -12.10 1.04 1.28
C ASN A 508 -11.81 2.48 1.72
N GLY A 509 -12.88 3.21 2.04
CA GLY A 509 -12.83 4.60 2.44
C GLY A 509 -12.79 5.59 1.28
N MET A 510 -12.70 5.10 0.03
CA MET A 510 -12.73 5.91 -1.19
C MET A 510 -13.61 5.27 -2.29
N GLU A 511 -14.57 4.44 -1.92
CA GLU A 511 -15.64 3.97 -2.83
C GLU A 511 -16.67 5.09 -3.06
N ALA A 512 -17.58 4.91 -4.03
CA ALA A 512 -18.61 5.92 -4.30
C ALA A 512 -19.53 6.12 -3.08
N GLU A 513 -19.81 5.06 -2.33
CA GLU A 513 -20.63 5.10 -1.11
C GLU A 513 -19.92 5.85 0.02
N ASP A 514 -18.60 5.66 0.18
CA ASP A 514 -17.78 6.39 1.15
C ASP A 514 -17.81 7.90 0.94
N LEU A 515 -17.96 8.34 -0.32
CA LEU A 515 -18.07 9.76 -0.63
C LEU A 515 -19.34 10.37 -0.03
N GLN A 516 -20.46 9.65 0.00
CA GLN A 516 -21.69 10.14 0.63
C GLN A 516 -21.49 10.33 2.13
N THR A 517 -20.90 9.34 2.79
CA THR A 517 -20.54 9.43 4.22
C THR A 517 -19.57 10.58 4.49
N PHE A 518 -18.57 10.77 3.63
CA PHE A 518 -17.65 11.90 3.71
C PHE A 518 -18.37 13.24 3.57
N ILE A 519 -19.29 13.37 2.61
CA ILE A 519 -20.08 14.59 2.40
C ILE A 519 -20.89 14.89 3.66
N GLN A 520 -21.63 13.92 4.19
CA GLN A 520 -22.49 14.09 5.36
C GLN A 520 -21.68 14.44 6.63
N LEU A 521 -20.66 13.64 6.94
CA LEU A 521 -19.93 13.78 8.20
C LEU A 521 -18.91 14.93 8.18
N LYS A 522 -18.24 15.15 7.04
CA LYS A 522 -17.13 16.11 6.95
C LYS A 522 -17.54 17.40 6.26
N MET A 523 -18.18 17.34 5.09
CA MET A 523 -18.50 18.55 4.33
C MET A 523 -19.69 19.30 4.95
N ASP A 524 -20.78 18.61 5.24
CA ASP A 524 -21.98 19.18 5.87
C ASP A 524 -21.79 19.36 7.37
N GLY A 525 -21.21 18.34 8.04
CA GLY A 525 -20.97 18.33 9.49
C GLY A 525 -19.81 19.20 9.96
N LEU A 526 -18.57 18.86 9.59
CA LEU A 526 -17.37 19.51 10.15
C LEU A 526 -17.03 20.86 9.50
N PHE A 527 -17.10 20.94 8.17
CA PHE A 527 -16.65 22.12 7.42
C PHE A 527 -17.80 23.09 7.08
N HIS A 528 -19.04 22.64 7.18
CA HIS A 528 -20.25 23.39 6.81
C HIS A 528 -20.14 24.06 5.43
N VAL A 529 -19.56 23.36 4.44
CA VAL A 529 -19.47 23.88 3.07
C VAL A 529 -20.88 23.94 2.49
N PRO A 530 -21.39 25.09 2.05
CA PRO A 530 -22.74 25.17 1.48
C PRO A 530 -22.91 24.23 0.28
N LYS A 531 -24.04 23.52 0.18
CA LYS A 531 -24.29 22.53 -0.88
C LYS A 531 -24.08 23.07 -2.31
N TRP A 532 -24.38 24.35 -2.56
CA TRP A 532 -24.16 24.99 -3.86
C TRP A 532 -22.69 25.25 -4.20
N LEU A 533 -21.77 25.12 -3.23
CA LEU A 533 -20.32 25.14 -3.41
C LEU A 533 -19.70 23.74 -3.51
N GLN A 534 -20.45 22.71 -3.16
CA GLN A 534 -20.01 21.32 -3.27
C GLN A 534 -20.21 20.84 -4.70
N GLY A 535 -19.39 19.88 -5.15
CA GLY A 535 -19.56 19.20 -6.42
C GLY A 535 -20.76 18.25 -6.41
N ASP A 536 -21.20 17.81 -7.59
CA ASP A 536 -22.33 16.91 -7.67
C ASP A 536 -21.90 15.48 -7.28
N PHE A 537 -22.67 14.86 -6.39
CA PHE A 537 -22.52 13.45 -6.08
C PHE A 537 -23.08 12.63 -7.24
N SER A 538 -22.30 11.68 -7.74
CA SER A 538 -22.73 10.75 -8.76
C SER A 538 -22.23 9.36 -8.41
N GLU A 539 -23.11 8.37 -8.49
CA GLU A 539 -22.76 6.93 -8.37
C GLU A 539 -21.88 6.43 -9.53
N LYS A 540 -21.52 7.31 -10.47
CA LYS A 540 -20.68 6.98 -11.62
C LYS A 540 -19.26 6.62 -11.18
N PRO A 541 -18.56 5.77 -11.98
CA PRO A 541 -17.12 5.60 -11.81
C PRO A 541 -16.43 6.96 -11.82
N ASN A 542 -15.48 7.15 -10.90
CA ASN A 542 -14.80 8.42 -10.61
C ASN A 542 -15.60 9.47 -9.82
N ALA A 543 -16.59 9.06 -9.00
CA ALA A 543 -17.35 9.94 -8.11
C ALA A 543 -16.47 10.96 -7.34
N TRP A 544 -15.44 10.47 -6.65
CA TRP A 544 -14.46 11.30 -5.93
C TRP A 544 -13.77 12.33 -6.82
N LYS A 545 -13.37 11.91 -8.02
CA LYS A 545 -12.65 12.76 -8.96
C LYS A 545 -13.51 13.97 -9.35
N THR A 546 -14.74 13.69 -9.79
CA THR A 546 -15.71 14.70 -10.22
C THR A 546 -16.10 15.61 -9.06
N TYR A 547 -16.45 15.03 -7.90
CA TYR A 547 -16.88 15.81 -6.74
C TYR A 547 -15.80 16.80 -6.27
N VAL A 548 -14.56 16.36 -6.08
CA VAL A 548 -13.47 17.23 -5.62
C VAL A 548 -13.17 18.31 -6.65
N GLN A 549 -13.12 17.95 -7.94
CA GLN A 549 -12.87 18.91 -9.01
C GLN A 549 -13.94 20.01 -9.05
N GLU A 550 -15.22 19.63 -9.09
CA GLU A 550 -16.33 20.58 -9.14
C GLU A 550 -16.41 21.43 -7.87
N THR A 551 -16.15 20.84 -6.69
CA THR A 551 -16.10 21.58 -5.42
C THR A 551 -15.02 22.66 -5.48
N LEU A 552 -13.81 22.32 -5.94
CA LEU A 552 -12.71 23.27 -6.07
C LEU A 552 -13.00 24.35 -7.12
N ASP A 553 -13.61 24.00 -8.24
CA ASP A 553 -14.01 24.96 -9.28
C ASP A 553 -15.10 25.93 -8.77
N ARG A 554 -16.15 25.42 -8.11
CA ARG A 554 -17.23 26.23 -7.51
C ARG A 554 -16.69 27.16 -6.42
N LEU A 555 -15.84 26.64 -5.51
CA LEU A 555 -15.17 27.45 -4.48
C LEU A 555 -14.27 28.52 -5.08
N PHE A 556 -13.49 28.19 -6.11
CA PHE A 556 -12.60 29.16 -6.77
C PHE A 556 -13.39 30.28 -7.42
N MET A 557 -14.44 29.95 -8.20
CA MET A 557 -15.30 30.94 -8.85
C MET A 557 -15.99 31.85 -7.83
N PHE A 558 -16.51 31.28 -6.74
CA PHE A 558 -17.13 32.04 -5.67
C PHE A 558 -16.14 32.99 -4.99
N LEU A 559 -14.99 32.48 -4.53
CA LEU A 559 -13.99 33.30 -3.86
C LEU A 559 -13.42 34.37 -4.79
N GLN A 560 -13.25 34.08 -6.08
CA GLN A 560 -12.82 35.05 -7.07
C GLN A 560 -13.85 36.18 -7.20
N ALA A 561 -15.15 35.86 -7.33
CA ALA A 561 -16.21 36.84 -7.40
C ALA A 561 -16.31 37.69 -6.13
N VAL A 562 -16.27 37.07 -4.94
CA VAL A 562 -16.30 37.79 -3.66
C VAL A 562 -15.08 38.68 -3.49
N ASN A 563 -13.87 38.20 -3.80
CA ASN A 563 -12.65 39.02 -3.78
C ASN A 563 -12.79 40.22 -4.72
N ALA A 564 -13.24 40.02 -5.95
CA ALA A 564 -13.41 41.09 -6.93
C ALA A 564 -14.42 42.15 -6.46
N VAL A 565 -15.58 41.73 -5.92
CA VAL A 565 -16.60 42.64 -5.39
C VAL A 565 -16.07 43.41 -4.18
N VAL A 566 -15.52 42.71 -3.18
CA VAL A 566 -15.02 43.34 -1.93
C VAL A 566 -13.87 44.30 -2.24
N LEU A 567 -12.95 43.93 -3.11
CA LEU A 567 -11.85 44.80 -3.52
C LEU A 567 -12.35 46.03 -4.27
N THR A 568 -13.35 45.87 -5.16
CA THR A 568 -13.97 46.99 -5.89
C THR A 568 -14.66 47.95 -4.93
N VAL A 569 -15.46 47.44 -3.97
CA VAL A 569 -16.12 48.25 -2.95
C VAL A 569 -15.08 48.98 -2.09
N TYR A 570 -14.02 48.29 -1.66
CA TYR A 570 -12.96 48.90 -0.87
C TYR A 570 -12.24 50.03 -1.63
N LEU A 571 -11.92 49.83 -2.91
CA LEU A 571 -11.31 50.85 -3.76
C LEU A 571 -12.25 52.03 -4.00
N MET A 572 -13.54 51.78 -4.25
CA MET A 572 -14.57 52.82 -4.40
C MET A 572 -14.71 53.66 -3.12
N LEU A 573 -14.78 53.02 -1.95
CA LEU A 573 -14.80 53.73 -0.67
C LEU A 573 -13.51 54.52 -0.44
N ALA A 574 -12.34 53.98 -0.79
CA ALA A 574 -11.07 54.71 -0.70
C ALA A 574 -11.05 55.95 -1.61
N VAL A 575 -11.63 55.86 -2.82
CA VAL A 575 -11.79 56.99 -3.73
C VAL A 575 -12.77 58.02 -3.14
N ILE A 576 -13.96 57.60 -2.69
CA ILE A 576 -14.97 58.48 -2.08
C ILE A 576 -14.37 59.21 -0.87
N VAL A 577 -13.72 58.50 0.04
CA VAL A 577 -13.04 59.10 1.20
C VAL A 577 -11.97 60.09 0.75
N SER A 578 -11.19 59.77 -0.30
CA SER A 578 -10.17 60.68 -0.83
C SER A 578 -10.75 61.93 -1.49
N LEU A 579 -11.94 61.84 -2.09
CA LEU A 579 -12.68 62.95 -2.70
C LEU A 579 -13.35 63.84 -1.64
N VAL A 580 -14.01 63.24 -0.64
CA VAL A 580 -14.73 63.94 0.44
C VAL A 580 -13.76 64.61 1.43
N SER A 581 -12.56 64.06 1.60
CA SER A 581 -11.51 64.66 2.43
C SER A 581 -10.92 65.95 1.80
N ARG A 582 -11.61 67.11 1.74
CA ARG A 582 -10.97 68.40 1.35
C ARG A 582 -11.60 69.72 1.79
N PRO A 583 -10.77 70.76 2.08
CA PRO A 583 -10.38 71.68 0.98
C PRO A 583 -8.93 72.23 0.86
N ARG A 584 -7.90 71.94 1.68
CA ARG A 584 -6.63 72.72 1.57
C ARG A 584 -5.53 72.26 0.60
N SER A 585 -5.53 71.06 -0.01
CA SER A 585 -4.52 70.73 -1.03
C SER A 585 -4.83 69.48 -1.86
N ALA A 586 -4.90 69.67 -3.19
CA ALA A 586 -4.99 68.67 -4.27
C ALA A 586 -4.01 67.47 -4.14
N LYS A 587 -2.91 67.67 -3.43
CA LYS A 587 -1.84 66.69 -3.28
C LYS A 587 -2.11 65.63 -2.20
N HIS A 588 -2.87 65.97 -1.15
CA HIS A 588 -3.05 65.08 0.01
C HIS A 588 -4.00 63.88 -0.24
N GLY A 589 -5.10 64.07 -0.97
CA GLY A 589 -6.03 63.00 -1.32
C GLY A 589 -5.41 61.95 -2.26
N MET A 590 -4.68 62.39 -3.29
CA MET A 590 -3.95 61.47 -4.18
C MET A 590 -2.87 60.68 -3.44
N SER A 591 -2.18 61.31 -2.48
CA SER A 591 -1.20 60.63 -1.63
C SER A 591 -1.85 59.54 -0.76
N ARG A 592 -3.04 59.78 -0.19
CA ARG A 592 -3.79 58.77 0.58
C ARG A 592 -4.25 57.60 -0.29
N LEU A 593 -4.80 57.88 -1.48
CA LEU A 593 -5.19 56.83 -2.44
C LEU A 593 -3.97 56.01 -2.86
N GLY A 594 -2.85 56.67 -3.17
CA GLY A 594 -1.58 56.01 -3.46
C GLY A 594 -1.12 55.09 -2.32
N ALA A 595 -1.23 55.53 -1.06
CA ALA A 595 -0.90 54.71 0.10
C ALA A 595 -1.84 53.49 0.28
N VAL A 596 -3.10 53.58 -0.14
CA VAL A 596 -4.00 52.41 -0.18
C VAL A 596 -3.55 51.42 -1.26
N LEU A 597 -3.28 51.92 -2.46
CA LEU A 597 -2.83 51.08 -3.58
C LEU A 597 -1.50 50.38 -3.28
N VAL A 598 -0.51 51.10 -2.75
CA VAL A 598 0.78 50.51 -2.36
C VAL A 598 0.58 49.40 -1.32
N ARG A 599 -0.30 49.59 -0.33
CA ARG A 599 -0.57 48.54 0.66
C ARG A 599 -1.26 47.32 0.08
N LEU A 600 -2.23 47.50 -0.81
CA LEU A 600 -2.86 46.38 -1.51
C LEU A 600 -1.84 45.61 -2.35
N ILE A 601 -1.00 46.33 -3.12
CA ILE A 601 0.07 45.74 -3.91
C ILE A 601 1.05 44.96 -3.03
N VAL A 602 1.46 45.52 -1.89
CA VAL A 602 2.40 44.85 -0.98
C VAL A 602 1.77 43.61 -0.34
N THR A 603 0.55 43.71 0.20
CA THR A 603 -0.12 42.59 0.90
C THR A 603 -0.53 41.48 -0.06
N HIS A 604 -1.22 41.81 -1.16
CA HIS A 604 -1.66 40.84 -2.15
C HIS A 604 -0.48 40.33 -2.97
N GLY A 605 0.48 41.20 -3.31
CA GLY A 605 1.72 40.81 -3.98
C GLY A 605 2.54 39.85 -3.14
N LEU A 606 2.62 40.03 -1.81
CA LEU A 606 3.28 39.08 -0.92
C LEU A 606 2.59 37.71 -0.90
N VAL A 607 1.27 37.67 -0.74
CA VAL A 607 0.50 36.42 -0.77
C VAL A 607 0.65 35.72 -2.12
N ALA A 608 0.50 36.46 -3.22
CA ALA A 608 0.66 35.93 -4.58
C ALA A 608 2.09 35.42 -4.83
N PHE A 609 3.11 36.13 -4.35
CA PHE A 609 4.50 35.71 -4.44
C PHE A 609 4.78 34.43 -3.64
N ILE A 610 4.22 34.29 -2.44
CA ILE A 610 4.32 33.07 -1.62
C ILE A 610 3.64 31.92 -2.35
N THR A 611 2.41 32.09 -2.82
CA THR A 611 1.67 31.05 -3.55
C THR A 611 2.41 30.63 -4.82
N TRP A 612 2.88 31.59 -5.61
CA TRP A 612 3.70 31.32 -6.80
C TRP A 612 4.98 30.55 -6.45
N SER A 613 5.71 30.99 -5.43
CA SER A 613 6.95 30.33 -4.98
C SER A 613 6.71 28.88 -4.54
N VAL A 614 5.62 28.63 -3.81
CA VAL A 614 5.23 27.27 -3.40
C VAL A 614 4.89 26.42 -4.61
N LEU A 615 4.05 26.92 -5.53
CA LEU A 615 3.67 26.17 -6.74
C LEU A 615 4.87 25.89 -7.65
N THR A 616 5.76 26.86 -7.87
CA THR A 616 7.01 26.66 -8.62
C THR A 616 7.93 25.68 -7.91
N LYS A 617 8.00 25.69 -6.58
CA LYS A 617 8.80 24.72 -5.83
C LYS A 617 8.26 23.30 -5.97
N VAL A 618 6.94 23.12 -5.94
CA VAL A 618 6.29 21.83 -6.19
C VAL A 618 6.53 21.39 -7.63
N GLU A 619 6.34 22.27 -8.61
CA GLU A 619 6.51 21.98 -10.04
C GLU A 619 7.96 21.56 -10.39
N THR A 620 8.94 22.27 -9.81
CA THR A 620 10.37 21.99 -10.03
C THR A 620 10.93 20.88 -9.14
N SER A 621 10.16 20.41 -8.15
CA SER A 621 10.55 19.26 -7.34
C SER A 621 10.60 17.98 -8.19
N PRO A 622 11.41 16.98 -7.82
CA PRO A 622 11.38 15.67 -8.48
C PRO A 622 9.96 15.06 -8.51
N TRP A 623 9.20 15.22 -7.42
CA TRP A 623 7.82 14.73 -7.35
C TRP A 623 6.92 15.37 -8.42
N GLY A 624 6.82 16.71 -8.44
CA GLY A 624 5.95 17.42 -9.38
C GLY A 624 6.39 17.29 -10.83
N SER A 625 7.71 17.38 -11.10
CA SER A 625 8.24 17.23 -12.45
C SER A 625 8.00 15.83 -13.01
N ASN A 626 8.11 14.77 -12.20
CA ASN A 626 7.89 13.40 -12.64
C ASN A 626 6.41 13.12 -12.95
N ILE A 627 5.52 13.72 -12.16
CA ILE A 627 4.08 13.65 -12.41
C ILE A 627 3.76 14.35 -13.74
N LYS A 628 4.23 15.59 -13.93
CA LYS A 628 3.96 16.39 -15.14
C LYS A 628 4.52 15.76 -16.42
N LYS A 629 5.68 15.09 -16.33
CA LYS A 629 6.34 14.41 -17.45
C LYS A 629 5.77 13.01 -17.77
N GLY A 630 4.73 12.55 -17.08
CA GLY A 630 4.22 11.20 -17.31
C GLY A 630 5.08 10.09 -16.70
N LEU A 631 6.08 10.42 -15.87
CA LEU A 631 7.03 9.44 -15.32
C LEU A 631 6.50 8.73 -14.07
N THR A 632 5.74 9.38 -13.19
CA THR A 632 5.10 8.69 -12.05
C THR A 632 4.11 7.64 -12.55
N PHE A 633 4.16 6.41 -12.05
CA PHE A 633 3.29 5.31 -12.51
C PHE A 633 3.31 5.08 -14.02
N ARG A 634 4.43 5.39 -14.67
CA ARG A 634 4.62 5.09 -16.08
C ARG A 634 4.44 3.59 -16.27
N ARG A 635 3.61 3.20 -17.25
CA ARG A 635 3.41 1.81 -17.61
C ARG A 635 4.74 1.17 -17.93
N PRO A 636 4.99 -0.08 -17.53
CA PRO A 636 6.26 -0.74 -17.81
C PRO A 636 6.50 -0.97 -19.30
N PHE A 637 5.44 -1.10 -20.11
CA PHE A 637 5.53 -1.30 -21.55
C PHE A 637 5.20 -0.02 -22.31
N PRO A 638 5.85 0.19 -23.46
CA PRO A 638 5.41 1.21 -24.38
C PRO A 638 4.01 0.89 -24.87
N THR A 639 3.15 1.90 -24.97
CA THR A 639 1.88 1.76 -25.71
C THR A 639 2.17 1.64 -27.20
N ASP A 640 1.21 1.18 -28.00
CA ASP A 640 1.35 1.08 -29.46
C ASP A 640 1.85 2.40 -30.09
N ASP A 641 1.39 3.53 -29.56
CA ASP A 641 1.85 4.87 -29.95
C ASP A 641 3.34 5.13 -29.64
N GLU A 642 3.88 4.58 -28.54
CA GLU A 642 5.32 4.62 -28.24
C GLU A 642 6.11 3.63 -29.14
N PHE A 643 5.50 2.49 -29.50
CA PHE A 643 6.10 1.41 -30.30
C PHE A 643 6.39 1.77 -31.75
N THR A 644 5.48 2.50 -32.41
CA THR A 644 5.57 2.83 -33.86
C THR A 644 6.74 3.75 -34.24
N SER A 645 7.57 4.16 -33.28
CA SER A 645 8.82 4.81 -33.65
C SER A 645 9.75 3.78 -34.33
N GLN A 646 10.24 4.10 -35.53
CA GLN A 646 11.22 3.31 -36.31
C GLN A 646 12.43 2.80 -35.49
N ARG A 647 12.65 3.37 -34.30
CA ARG A 647 13.73 3.02 -33.38
C ARG A 647 13.50 1.72 -32.62
N PHE A 648 12.26 1.28 -32.39
CA PHE A 648 11.98 0.03 -31.67
C PHE A 648 11.97 -1.18 -32.61
N GLU A 649 11.53 -1.02 -33.85
CA GLU A 649 11.54 -2.09 -34.87
C GLU A 649 12.93 -2.63 -35.19
N ALA A 650 13.99 -1.87 -34.86
CA ALA A 650 15.37 -2.23 -35.14
C ALA A 650 16.16 -2.74 -33.91
N ASP A 651 15.52 -2.99 -32.75
CA ASP A 651 16.23 -3.49 -31.56
C ASP A 651 16.62 -4.97 -31.75
N PRO A 652 17.90 -5.31 -32.00
CA PRO A 652 18.34 -6.69 -32.24
C PRO A 652 18.32 -7.55 -30.97
N THR A 653 17.92 -6.99 -29.83
CA THR A 653 17.86 -7.70 -28.54
C THR A 653 16.47 -8.30 -28.26
N VAL A 654 15.49 -8.05 -29.14
CA VAL A 654 14.16 -8.68 -29.12
C VAL A 654 14.29 -10.12 -29.63
N PRO A 655 13.82 -11.13 -28.89
CA PRO A 655 13.89 -12.51 -29.35
C PRO A 655 13.00 -12.74 -30.58
N GLU A 656 13.50 -13.49 -31.56
CA GLU A 656 12.73 -13.92 -32.73
C GLU A 656 12.13 -15.31 -32.48
N GLY A 657 10.85 -15.50 -32.80
CA GLY A 657 10.20 -16.80 -32.69
C GLY A 657 8.68 -16.71 -32.47
N PRO A 658 7.99 -17.85 -32.41
CA PRO A 658 6.57 -17.86 -32.07
C PRO A 658 6.38 -17.50 -30.59
N THR A 659 5.38 -16.67 -30.32
CA THR A 659 4.97 -16.32 -28.95
C THR A 659 4.08 -17.41 -28.36
N THR A 660 4.12 -17.58 -27.04
CA THR A 660 3.36 -18.60 -26.32
C THR A 660 3.12 -18.20 -24.87
N PHE A 661 2.31 -18.97 -24.14
CA PHE A 661 2.21 -18.87 -22.69
C PHE A 661 3.15 -19.88 -22.02
N PRO A 662 3.78 -19.53 -20.88
CA PRO A 662 4.60 -20.47 -20.12
C PRO A 662 3.80 -21.64 -19.57
N ASP A 663 4.31 -22.85 -19.80
CA ASP A 663 3.88 -24.08 -19.14
C ASP A 663 4.76 -24.39 -17.93
N ARG A 664 4.28 -25.26 -17.03
CA ARG A 664 4.97 -25.67 -15.80
C ARG A 664 6.42 -26.13 -16.01
N MET A 665 6.69 -26.82 -17.11
CA MET A 665 8.00 -27.45 -17.38
C MET A 665 8.86 -26.64 -18.35
N ASP A 666 8.40 -25.46 -18.78
CA ASP A 666 9.23 -24.56 -19.58
C ASP A 666 10.36 -23.94 -18.75
N VAL A 667 11.48 -23.68 -19.40
CA VAL A 667 12.60 -22.92 -18.85
C VAL A 667 12.43 -21.46 -19.25
N LEU A 668 12.30 -20.58 -18.26
CA LEU A 668 11.89 -19.20 -18.45
C LEU A 668 13.05 -18.24 -18.19
N PHE A 669 13.32 -17.38 -19.18
CA PHE A 669 14.29 -16.29 -19.07
C PHE A 669 13.57 -14.94 -19.17
N GLY A 670 13.25 -14.39 -18.00
CA GLY A 670 12.61 -13.08 -17.90
C GLY A 670 13.60 -11.96 -18.17
N THR A 671 13.21 -10.98 -18.98
CA THR A 671 13.99 -9.75 -19.21
C THR A 671 13.57 -8.61 -18.28
N ARG A 672 12.50 -8.84 -17.50
CA ARG A 672 11.77 -7.80 -16.76
C ARG A 672 12.00 -7.82 -15.28
N TYR A 673 12.55 -8.85 -14.68
CA TYR A 673 12.58 -8.93 -13.22
C TYR A 673 13.86 -8.40 -12.60
N ASP A 674 14.86 -8.12 -13.44
CA ASP A 674 16.17 -7.64 -13.02
C ASP A 674 16.11 -6.20 -12.53
N SER A 675 16.16 -5.98 -11.23
CA SER A 675 16.39 -4.66 -10.65
C SER A 675 16.86 -4.79 -9.20
N PRO A 676 17.77 -3.91 -8.74
CA PRO A 676 18.21 -3.91 -7.35
C PRO A 676 17.04 -3.79 -6.34
N TYR A 677 15.93 -3.17 -6.75
CA TYR A 677 14.75 -2.91 -5.90
C TYR A 677 13.56 -3.85 -6.17
N LEU A 678 13.77 -4.92 -6.95
CA LEU A 678 12.79 -5.99 -7.16
C LEU A 678 13.04 -7.23 -6.30
N GLY A 679 14.04 -7.21 -5.41
CA GLY A 679 14.26 -8.22 -4.37
C GLY A 679 14.05 -9.67 -4.83
N SER A 680 13.04 -10.34 -4.28
CA SER A 680 12.63 -11.72 -4.58
C SER A 680 12.30 -11.97 -6.05
N TYR A 681 11.79 -10.98 -6.78
CA TYR A 681 11.53 -11.11 -8.21
C TYR A 681 12.80 -11.21 -9.05
N ASN A 682 13.97 -10.81 -8.54
CA ASN A 682 15.21 -11.14 -9.26
C ASN A 682 15.48 -12.66 -9.33
N ARG A 683 14.86 -13.43 -8.43
CA ARG A 683 15.08 -14.87 -8.25
C ARG A 683 13.86 -15.72 -8.46
N TRP A 684 12.67 -15.13 -8.63
CA TRP A 684 11.43 -15.89 -8.59
C TRP A 684 11.33 -16.95 -9.70
N LEU A 685 11.88 -16.66 -10.89
CA LEU A 685 11.96 -17.65 -11.98
C LEU A 685 12.89 -18.81 -11.64
N ASP A 686 13.85 -18.65 -10.73
CA ASP A 686 14.73 -19.74 -10.28
C ASP A 686 13.93 -20.86 -9.61
N TYR A 687 12.75 -20.56 -9.07
CA TYR A 687 11.85 -21.51 -8.41
C TYR A 687 10.75 -22.02 -9.34
N HIS A 688 10.74 -21.59 -10.61
CA HIS A 688 9.89 -22.21 -11.61
C HIS A 688 10.32 -23.67 -11.83
N PRO A 689 9.41 -24.66 -11.92
CA PRO A 689 9.81 -26.07 -11.96
C PRO A 689 10.76 -26.42 -13.11
N GLY A 690 10.49 -25.92 -14.33
CA GLY A 690 11.41 -26.09 -15.46
C GLY A 690 12.77 -25.42 -15.24
N ASN A 691 12.82 -24.26 -14.59
CA ASN A 691 14.07 -23.57 -14.27
C ASN A 691 14.89 -24.30 -13.21
N GLN A 692 14.27 -24.94 -12.21
CA GLN A 692 14.99 -25.73 -11.22
C GLN A 692 15.71 -26.92 -11.87
N ILE A 693 15.04 -27.60 -12.81
CA ILE A 693 15.65 -28.68 -13.60
C ILE A 693 16.80 -28.14 -14.44
N PHE A 694 16.59 -27.01 -15.11
CA PHE A 694 17.62 -26.33 -15.90
C PHE A 694 18.84 -25.94 -15.07
N GLN A 695 18.63 -25.34 -13.90
CA GLN A 695 19.70 -24.93 -13.00
C GLN A 695 20.49 -26.12 -12.47
N ALA A 696 19.83 -27.23 -12.13
CA ALA A 696 20.51 -28.47 -11.74
C ALA A 696 21.37 -29.03 -12.89
N ALA A 697 20.83 -29.06 -14.12
CA ALA A 697 21.54 -29.49 -15.32
C ALA A 697 22.74 -28.59 -15.64
N VAL A 698 22.62 -27.27 -15.46
CA VAL A 698 23.72 -26.32 -15.66
C VAL A 698 24.75 -26.41 -14.54
N ALA A 699 24.35 -26.40 -13.27
CA ALA A 699 25.26 -26.39 -12.13
C ALA A 699 26.19 -27.61 -12.10
N SER A 700 25.68 -28.78 -12.48
CA SER A 700 26.48 -30.02 -12.59
C SER A 700 27.57 -29.97 -13.68
N ARG A 701 27.47 -29.04 -14.63
CA ARG A 701 28.40 -28.88 -15.77
C ARG A 701 29.21 -27.58 -15.73
N ALA A 702 28.70 -26.55 -15.05
CA ALA A 702 29.29 -25.21 -15.03
C ALA A 702 30.72 -25.20 -14.46
N ALA A 703 31.05 -26.10 -13.54
CA ALA A 703 32.40 -26.24 -12.99
C ALA A 703 33.45 -26.68 -14.04
N ALA A 704 33.04 -27.34 -15.12
CA ALA A 704 33.92 -27.74 -16.23
C ALA A 704 34.09 -26.64 -17.29
N TYR A 705 33.24 -25.62 -17.28
CA TYR A 705 33.24 -24.50 -18.23
C TYR A 705 34.50 -23.60 -18.19
N PRO A 706 35.09 -23.26 -17.01
CA PRO A 706 36.19 -22.29 -16.92
C PRO A 706 37.59 -22.90 -17.09
N ILE A 707 37.73 -24.23 -17.22
CA ILE A 707 39.03 -24.92 -17.24
C ILE A 707 39.77 -24.72 -18.58
N PHE A 708 39.10 -24.22 -19.63
CA PHE A 708 39.65 -24.17 -20.97
C PHE A 708 40.21 -22.78 -21.31
N ASN A 709 41.48 -22.59 -20.95
CA ASN A 709 42.25 -21.39 -21.26
C ASN A 709 42.59 -21.31 -22.76
N SER A 710 42.45 -20.14 -23.36
CA SER A 710 42.30 -19.82 -24.80
C SER A 710 43.49 -20.13 -25.74
N ASN A 711 44.40 -21.03 -25.38
CA ASN A 711 45.62 -21.27 -26.18
C ASN A 711 45.53 -22.49 -27.11
N ASP A 712 44.47 -23.31 -27.02
CA ASP A 712 44.27 -24.47 -27.89
C ASP A 712 43.01 -24.30 -28.76
N ASN A 713 43.15 -23.49 -29.82
CA ASN A 713 42.05 -23.02 -30.65
C ASN A 713 41.28 -24.11 -31.41
N ASN A 714 41.79 -25.36 -31.46
CA ASN A 714 41.23 -26.39 -32.35
C ASN A 714 40.29 -27.41 -31.65
N HIS A 715 40.36 -27.59 -30.32
CA HIS A 715 39.56 -28.62 -29.62
C HIS A 715 38.49 -28.08 -28.66
N GLN A 716 38.59 -26.82 -28.26
CA GLN A 716 37.66 -26.20 -27.30
C GLN A 716 36.20 -26.10 -27.76
N PRO A 717 35.89 -25.82 -29.04
CA PRO A 717 34.50 -25.70 -29.48
C PRO A 717 33.70 -27.00 -29.29
N VAL A 718 34.34 -28.17 -29.46
CA VAL A 718 33.65 -29.46 -29.44
C VAL A 718 33.22 -29.86 -28.03
N LEU A 719 34.10 -29.71 -27.03
CA LEU A 719 33.75 -30.06 -25.65
C LEU A 719 32.71 -29.10 -25.06
N LEU A 720 32.87 -27.79 -25.31
CA LEU A 720 31.89 -26.81 -24.85
C LEU A 720 30.52 -27.07 -25.47
N GLN A 721 30.50 -27.38 -26.77
CA GLN A 721 29.29 -27.77 -27.46
C GLN A 721 28.66 -29.01 -26.82
N LYS A 722 29.46 -30.04 -26.53
CA LYS A 722 28.97 -31.26 -25.87
C LYS A 722 28.37 -31.00 -24.50
N LEU A 723 28.97 -30.13 -23.68
CA LEU A 723 28.43 -29.76 -22.36
C LEU A 723 27.05 -29.09 -22.50
N VAL A 724 26.92 -28.17 -23.46
CA VAL A 724 25.66 -27.47 -23.75
C VAL A 724 24.59 -28.46 -24.24
N ASP A 725 24.94 -29.32 -25.19
CA ASP A 725 24.04 -30.35 -25.72
C ASP A 725 23.60 -31.31 -24.62
N ASP A 726 24.50 -31.69 -23.71
CA ASP A 726 24.18 -32.58 -22.59
C ASP A 726 23.27 -31.92 -21.55
N ALA A 727 23.40 -30.61 -21.32
CA ALA A 727 22.47 -29.88 -20.47
C ALA A 727 21.09 -29.78 -21.12
N LEU A 728 21.02 -29.43 -22.41
CA LEU A 728 19.77 -29.36 -23.16
C LEU A 728 19.07 -30.73 -23.24
N ALA A 729 19.82 -31.81 -23.45
CA ALA A 729 19.29 -33.16 -23.48
C ALA A 729 18.74 -33.60 -22.10
N GLU A 730 19.42 -33.26 -21.01
CA GLU A 730 18.94 -33.54 -19.65
C GLU A 730 17.67 -32.74 -19.33
N VAL A 731 17.66 -31.45 -19.68
CA VAL A 731 16.48 -30.59 -19.53
C VAL A 731 15.32 -31.17 -20.30
N SER A 732 15.46 -31.37 -21.61
CA SER A 732 14.41 -31.93 -22.47
C SER A 732 13.88 -33.27 -21.95
N LYS A 733 14.75 -34.15 -21.46
CA LYS A 733 14.36 -35.43 -20.86
C LYS A 733 13.55 -35.25 -19.58
N ASN A 734 13.98 -34.39 -18.66
CA ASN A 734 13.35 -34.22 -17.35
C ASN A 734 12.13 -33.29 -17.38
N THR A 735 12.02 -32.45 -18.41
CA THR A 735 10.86 -31.57 -18.64
C THR A 735 9.83 -32.15 -19.59
N ASN A 736 9.99 -33.41 -20.04
CA ASN A 736 9.15 -34.04 -21.06
C ASN A 736 9.03 -33.20 -22.34
N GLY A 737 10.15 -32.62 -22.79
CA GLY A 737 10.18 -31.75 -23.97
C GLY A 737 9.84 -30.28 -23.68
N GLY A 738 9.92 -29.85 -22.42
CA GLY A 738 9.72 -28.45 -22.05
C GLY A 738 10.60 -27.49 -22.85
N ARG A 739 10.04 -26.33 -23.18
CA ARG A 739 10.63 -25.36 -24.12
C ARG A 739 11.54 -24.41 -23.37
N ILE A 740 12.43 -23.73 -24.09
CA ILE A 740 13.18 -22.60 -23.55
C ILE A 740 12.54 -21.32 -24.07
N LEU A 741 12.01 -20.51 -23.17
CA LEU A 741 11.30 -19.28 -23.48
C LEU A 741 12.11 -18.07 -23.01
N GLN A 742 12.17 -17.04 -23.84
CA GLN A 742 12.68 -15.73 -23.45
C GLN A 742 11.55 -14.71 -23.52
N GLN A 743 11.41 -13.91 -22.46
CA GLN A 743 10.41 -12.85 -22.43
C GLN A 743 10.87 -11.67 -23.28
N ASP A 744 10.04 -11.25 -24.24
CA ASP A 744 10.24 -10.00 -24.96
C ASP A 744 10.10 -8.81 -23.98
N HIS A 745 11.11 -7.95 -23.93
CA HIS A 745 11.06 -6.78 -23.05
C HIS A 745 10.05 -5.75 -23.54
N LEU A 746 9.75 -5.71 -24.84
CA LEU A 746 8.83 -4.75 -25.44
C LEU A 746 7.38 -5.16 -25.24
N SER A 747 6.95 -6.29 -25.83
CA SER A 747 5.55 -6.76 -25.72
C SER A 747 5.27 -7.43 -24.39
N GLY A 748 6.15 -8.34 -23.98
CA GLY A 748 5.99 -9.17 -22.79
C GLY A 748 5.64 -10.59 -23.04
N ASP A 749 5.40 -10.88 -24.29
CA ASP A 749 5.18 -12.22 -24.78
C ASP A 749 6.39 -13.08 -24.49
N TRP A 750 6.13 -14.35 -24.24
CA TRP A 750 7.17 -15.36 -24.11
C TRP A 750 7.44 -15.95 -25.49
N VAL A 751 8.66 -15.79 -25.97
CA VAL A 751 9.09 -16.28 -27.28
C VAL A 751 9.81 -17.61 -27.13
N VAL A 752 9.36 -18.61 -27.88
CA VAL A 752 10.05 -19.91 -27.95
C VAL A 752 11.36 -19.72 -28.69
N LEU A 753 12.48 -19.96 -28.01
CA LEU A 753 13.79 -19.83 -28.63
C LEU A 753 14.04 -20.98 -29.60
N GLY A 754 14.53 -20.64 -30.80
CA GLY A 754 15.08 -21.62 -31.72
C GLY A 754 16.31 -22.32 -31.12
N ASN A 755 16.64 -23.52 -31.61
CA ASN A 755 17.73 -24.34 -31.06
C ASN A 755 19.05 -23.56 -30.91
N ARG A 756 19.42 -22.75 -31.91
CA ARG A 756 20.64 -21.94 -31.87
C ARG A 756 20.65 -20.94 -30.71
N ASP A 757 19.56 -20.21 -30.51
CA ASP A 757 19.47 -19.14 -29.51
C ASP A 757 19.32 -19.74 -28.10
N ALA A 758 18.60 -20.86 -27.99
CA ALA A 758 18.56 -21.67 -26.77
C ALA A 758 19.96 -22.15 -26.37
N MET A 759 20.76 -22.68 -27.29
CA MET A 759 22.14 -23.10 -27.02
C MET A 759 23.02 -21.93 -26.55
N GLU A 760 22.90 -20.76 -27.17
CA GLU A 760 23.66 -19.57 -26.77
C GLU A 760 23.25 -19.07 -25.38
N MET A 761 21.96 -19.16 -25.06
CA MET A 761 21.45 -18.87 -23.72
C MET A 761 22.01 -19.84 -22.68
N VAL A 762 22.02 -21.16 -22.96
CA VAL A 762 22.63 -22.15 -22.06
C VAL A 762 24.13 -21.89 -21.86
N ARG A 763 24.87 -21.56 -22.93
CA ARG A 763 26.28 -21.16 -22.83
C ARG A 763 26.47 -19.96 -21.91
N THR A 764 25.63 -18.93 -22.08
CA THR A 764 25.67 -17.71 -21.28
C THR A 764 25.46 -18.03 -19.80
N VAL A 765 24.47 -18.88 -19.47
CA VAL A 765 24.21 -19.28 -18.07
C VAL A 765 25.36 -20.13 -17.53
N MET A 766 25.86 -21.12 -18.27
CA MET A 766 27.01 -21.92 -17.83
C MET A 766 28.25 -21.05 -17.59
N ALA A 767 28.53 -20.10 -18.48
CA ALA A 767 29.63 -19.14 -18.31
C ALA A 767 29.46 -18.28 -17.06
N THR A 768 28.22 -17.90 -16.76
CA THR A 768 27.86 -17.12 -15.58
C THR A 768 28.04 -17.93 -14.29
N GLU A 769 27.52 -19.16 -14.25
CA GLU A 769 27.62 -20.07 -13.09
C GLU A 769 29.05 -20.61 -12.86
N SER A 770 29.91 -20.58 -13.89
CA SER A 770 31.30 -21.03 -13.77
C SER A 770 32.16 -20.17 -12.82
N SER A 771 31.72 -18.94 -12.49
CA SER A 771 32.46 -18.03 -11.65
C SER A 771 31.55 -17.05 -10.91
N VAL A 772 31.70 -16.97 -9.59
CA VAL A 772 30.98 -16.00 -8.73
C VAL A 772 31.15 -14.56 -9.23
N MET A 773 32.34 -14.20 -9.73
CA MET A 773 32.60 -12.87 -10.28
C MET A 773 31.82 -12.62 -11.58
N ARG A 774 31.77 -13.61 -12.50
CA ARG A 774 30.98 -13.50 -13.74
C ARG A 774 29.49 -13.41 -13.45
N LYS A 775 29.00 -14.19 -12.49
CA LYS A 775 27.62 -14.11 -11.98
C LYS A 775 27.28 -12.72 -11.48
N ALA A 776 28.09 -12.16 -10.59
CA ALA A 776 27.90 -10.82 -10.07
C ALA A 776 27.93 -9.75 -11.19
N LEU A 777 28.90 -9.83 -12.12
CA LEU A 777 29.00 -8.87 -13.23
C LEU A 777 27.81 -8.96 -14.19
N ASN A 778 27.39 -10.18 -14.57
CA ASN A 778 26.24 -10.37 -15.44
C ASN A 778 24.95 -9.82 -14.80
N GLN A 779 24.78 -10.01 -13.50
CA GLN A 779 23.65 -9.46 -12.74
C GLN A 779 23.67 -7.92 -12.73
N GLN A 780 24.84 -7.29 -12.53
CA GLN A 780 24.95 -5.82 -12.63
C GLN A 780 24.62 -5.31 -14.04
N ILE A 781 25.05 -6.02 -15.08
CA ILE A 781 24.67 -5.68 -16.46
C ILE A 781 23.16 -5.81 -16.65
N SER A 782 22.54 -6.87 -16.13
CA SER A 782 21.08 -7.06 -16.17
C SER A 782 20.33 -5.90 -15.50
N TYR A 783 20.78 -5.48 -14.32
CA TYR A 783 20.20 -4.34 -13.61
C TYR A 783 20.28 -3.04 -14.41
N LEU A 784 21.43 -2.76 -15.04
CA LEU A 784 21.58 -1.57 -15.89
C LEU A 784 20.71 -1.63 -17.13
N VAL A 785 20.67 -2.79 -17.83
CA VAL A 785 19.81 -2.98 -19.00
C VAL A 785 18.34 -2.79 -18.63
N ALA A 786 17.91 -3.34 -17.50
CA ALA A 786 16.55 -3.20 -17.04
C ALA A 786 16.18 -1.78 -16.59
N ASP A 787 17.10 -1.02 -15.97
CA ASP A 787 16.88 0.40 -15.66
C ASP A 787 16.73 1.24 -16.94
N TYR A 788 17.51 0.94 -17.99
CA TYR A 788 17.35 1.59 -19.29
C TYR A 788 16.07 1.17 -20.03
N ARG A 789 15.61 -0.07 -19.85
CA ARG A 789 14.38 -0.58 -20.48
C ARG A 789 13.11 -0.15 -19.76
N PHE A 790 13.10 -0.08 -18.43
CA PHE A 790 11.87 0.09 -17.64
C PHE A 790 11.93 1.24 -16.64
N GLY A 791 13.10 1.84 -16.42
CA GLY A 791 13.31 2.92 -15.47
C GLY A 791 13.14 4.31 -16.07
N TYR A 792 13.69 5.27 -15.34
CA TYR A 792 13.50 6.71 -15.61
C TYR A 792 14.02 7.14 -16.99
N HIS A 793 15.09 6.52 -17.49
CA HIS A 793 15.74 6.88 -18.73
C HIS A 793 15.15 6.19 -19.98
N ARG A 794 14.09 5.38 -19.81
CA ARG A 794 13.46 4.64 -20.91
C ARG A 794 13.05 5.52 -22.08
N GLY A 795 13.40 5.09 -23.28
CA GLY A 795 13.05 5.73 -24.55
C GLY A 795 13.96 6.90 -24.92
N THR A 796 14.95 7.23 -24.08
CA THR A 796 15.99 8.20 -24.46
C THR A 796 17.00 7.56 -25.41
N ALA A 797 17.56 8.34 -26.33
CA ALA A 797 18.59 7.85 -27.26
C ALA A 797 19.79 7.24 -26.52
N LEU A 798 20.21 7.87 -25.41
CA LEU A 798 21.31 7.36 -24.58
C LEU A 798 20.98 6.00 -23.96
N ALA A 799 19.76 5.79 -23.48
CA ALA A 799 19.35 4.51 -22.91
C ALA A 799 19.39 3.39 -23.95
N MET A 800 18.90 3.64 -25.16
CA MET A 800 18.91 2.65 -26.26
C MET A 800 20.33 2.24 -26.65
N GLU A 801 21.21 3.22 -26.89
CA GLU A 801 22.63 2.95 -27.20
C GLU A 801 23.34 2.22 -26.05
N SER A 802 23.00 2.58 -24.80
CA SER A 802 23.57 1.92 -23.62
C SER A 802 23.13 0.46 -23.51
N ILE A 803 21.88 0.13 -23.86
CA ILE A 803 21.41 -1.26 -23.89
C ILE A 803 22.23 -2.09 -24.89
N LEU A 804 22.40 -1.59 -26.12
CA LEU A 804 23.17 -2.29 -27.16
C LEU A 804 24.63 -2.48 -26.73
N TYR A 805 25.25 -1.43 -26.19
CA TYR A 805 26.61 -1.50 -25.67
C TYR A 805 26.75 -2.52 -24.55
N LEU A 806 25.82 -2.52 -23.58
CA LEU A 806 25.84 -3.44 -22.43
C LEU A 806 25.64 -4.89 -22.86
N GLN A 807 24.79 -5.16 -23.86
CA GLN A 807 24.60 -6.50 -24.39
C GLN A 807 25.84 -7.00 -25.14
N GLN A 808 26.48 -6.16 -25.95
CA GLN A 808 27.76 -6.49 -26.59
C GLN A 808 28.87 -6.70 -25.54
N PHE A 809 28.89 -5.89 -24.49
CA PHE A 809 29.82 -6.04 -23.38
C PHE A 809 29.60 -7.35 -22.62
N ARG A 810 28.34 -7.70 -22.32
CA ARG A 810 27.96 -9.00 -21.74
C ARG A 810 28.45 -10.15 -22.61
N GLN A 811 28.19 -10.11 -23.90
CA GLN A 811 28.66 -11.13 -24.84
C GLN A 811 30.19 -11.26 -24.80
N ARG A 812 30.94 -10.16 -24.82
CA ARG A 812 32.42 -10.23 -24.72
C ARG A 812 32.92 -10.72 -23.37
N LEU A 813 32.23 -10.37 -22.29
CA LEU A 813 32.57 -10.77 -20.93
C LEU A 813 32.34 -12.27 -20.69
N LEU A 814 31.27 -12.82 -21.29
CA LEU A 814 30.84 -14.20 -21.10
C LEU A 814 31.30 -15.14 -22.22
N ALA A 815 31.63 -14.61 -23.40
CA ALA A 815 32.19 -15.39 -24.49
C ALA A 815 33.54 -15.98 -24.09
N THR A 816 33.62 -17.30 -24.13
CA THR A 816 34.85 -18.05 -24.32
C THR A 816 35.37 -17.71 -25.71
N THR A 817 36.26 -16.70 -25.79
CA THR A 817 37.04 -16.28 -26.97
C THR A 817 36.48 -16.82 -28.29
N GLN A 818 35.60 -16.07 -28.95
CA GLN A 818 35.28 -16.42 -30.33
C GLN A 818 36.62 -16.57 -31.08
N PRO A 819 36.83 -17.67 -31.82
CA PRO A 819 37.96 -17.73 -32.70
C PRO A 819 37.83 -16.49 -33.57
N LEU A 820 38.81 -15.59 -33.51
CA LEU A 820 38.95 -14.55 -34.52
C LEU A 820 38.88 -15.31 -35.83
N HIS A 821 37.75 -15.22 -36.54
CA HIS A 821 37.66 -15.70 -37.89
C HIS A 821 38.81 -14.99 -38.57
N ALA A 822 39.89 -15.74 -38.83
CA ALA A 822 41.01 -15.27 -39.59
C ALA A 822 40.34 -14.80 -40.88
N THR A 823 40.24 -13.49 -41.04
CA THR A 823 39.79 -12.88 -42.27
C THR A 823 40.78 -13.39 -43.28
N THR A 824 40.40 -14.47 -43.96
CA THR A 824 41.08 -14.93 -45.15
C THR A 824 40.99 -13.75 -46.08
N SER A 825 42.07 -12.99 -46.14
CA SER A 825 42.27 -11.94 -47.12
C SER A 825 42.28 -12.62 -48.48
N SER A 826 41.10 -12.91 -49.03
CA SER A 826 40.98 -13.19 -50.45
C SER A 826 41.20 -11.86 -51.15
N THR A 827 42.46 -11.61 -51.47
CA THR A 827 42.89 -10.61 -52.44
C THR A 827 42.11 -10.85 -53.73
N GLY A 828 41.13 -10.00 -54.02
CA GLY A 828 40.42 -10.08 -55.30
C GLY A 828 39.06 -9.42 -55.32
N TYR A 829 38.92 -8.16 -54.92
CA TYR A 829 37.82 -7.31 -55.41
C TYR A 829 38.26 -5.85 -55.48
N THR A 830 38.06 -5.25 -56.64
CA THR A 830 38.38 -3.86 -57.00
C THR A 830 37.49 -2.86 -56.26
N PRO A 831 38.02 -1.69 -55.88
CA PRO A 831 37.28 -0.70 -55.11
C PRO A 831 36.26 0.03 -56.00
N LEU A 832 34.98 -0.06 -55.65
CA LEU A 832 33.99 0.96 -56.04
C LEU A 832 33.80 1.90 -54.86
N ASP A 833 33.78 3.19 -55.17
CA ASP A 833 33.70 4.33 -54.25
C ASP A 833 32.68 4.14 -53.12
N GLN A 834 33.18 3.90 -51.91
CA GLN A 834 32.46 4.20 -50.68
C GLN A 834 33.18 5.35 -49.99
N GLU A 835 32.49 6.50 -49.98
CA GLU A 835 32.86 7.66 -49.20
C GLU A 835 33.17 7.25 -47.76
N LYS A 836 34.37 7.62 -47.30
CA LYS A 836 34.83 7.42 -45.93
C LYS A 836 33.84 8.11 -44.97
N PRO A 837 33.13 7.38 -44.08
CA PRO A 837 32.56 8.04 -42.92
C PRO A 837 33.73 8.55 -42.06
N ALA A 838 33.67 9.84 -41.72
CA ALA A 838 34.64 10.50 -40.87
C ALA A 838 34.83 9.70 -39.57
N ARG A 839 36.01 9.12 -39.39
CA ARG A 839 36.46 8.58 -38.11
C ARG A 839 36.73 9.75 -37.15
N GLU A 840 35.66 10.35 -36.61
CA GLU A 840 35.76 11.07 -35.35
C GLU A 840 35.75 10.02 -34.24
N ALA A 841 36.95 9.57 -33.88
CA ALA A 841 37.16 8.77 -32.69
C ALA A 841 36.82 9.61 -31.45
N TRP A 842 35.61 9.46 -30.94
CA TRP A 842 35.24 9.87 -29.59
C TRP A 842 36.05 9.03 -28.59
N THR A 843 37.29 9.45 -28.34
CA THR A 843 38.09 8.95 -27.23
C THR A 843 37.57 9.57 -25.93
N VAL A 844 36.42 9.08 -25.47
CA VAL A 844 35.99 9.29 -24.09
C VAL A 844 36.97 8.50 -23.22
N ARG A 845 38.01 9.15 -22.72
CA ARG A 845 38.85 8.57 -21.66
C ARG A 845 37.95 8.40 -20.43
N PRO A 846 37.64 7.17 -19.97
CA PRO A 846 36.95 7.00 -18.71
C PRO A 846 37.84 7.61 -17.63
N ARG A 847 37.33 8.62 -16.91
CA ARG A 847 37.94 8.99 -15.63
C ARG A 847 37.85 7.75 -14.74
N PRO A 848 38.92 7.37 -14.03
CA PRO A 848 38.84 6.26 -13.09
C PRO A 848 37.71 6.55 -12.11
N PHE A 849 36.77 5.60 -12.01
CA PHE A 849 35.76 5.60 -10.96
C PHE A 849 36.49 5.73 -9.63
N VAL A 850 36.32 6.87 -8.96
CA VAL A 850 36.68 7.00 -7.55
C VAL A 850 35.68 6.09 -6.84
N THR A 851 36.14 4.89 -6.48
CA THR A 851 35.46 4.04 -5.53
C THR A 851 35.40 4.82 -4.22
N GLU A 852 34.26 5.43 -3.97
CA GLU A 852 33.93 5.99 -2.67
C GLU A 852 34.03 4.83 -1.67
N ARG A 853 35.12 4.82 -0.89
CA ARG A 853 35.31 3.82 0.16
C ARG A 853 34.13 3.91 1.10
N LEU A 854 33.26 2.90 1.05
CA LEU A 854 32.37 2.51 2.14
C LEU A 854 33.24 2.23 3.37
N THR A 855 33.54 3.28 4.12
CA THR A 855 34.14 3.18 5.44
C THR A 855 33.01 2.90 6.41
N MET A 856 32.84 1.63 6.76
CA MET A 856 31.99 1.26 7.89
C MET A 856 32.57 1.91 9.16
N THR A 857 31.95 3.00 9.58
CA THR A 857 32.30 3.73 10.79
C THR A 857 31.57 3.06 11.95
N THR A 858 32.23 2.11 12.61
CA THR A 858 31.82 1.61 13.92
C THR A 858 32.11 2.70 14.96
N THR A 859 31.14 3.58 15.18
CA THR A 859 31.13 4.47 16.36
C THR A 859 30.01 4.02 17.28
N VAL A 860 30.41 3.39 18.39
CA VAL A 860 29.54 3.09 19.53
C VAL A 860 29.46 4.36 20.38
N PRO A 861 28.29 4.99 20.58
CA PRO A 861 28.17 6.04 21.58
C PRO A 861 28.03 5.40 22.96
N ALA A 862 29.07 5.55 23.78
CA ALA A 862 28.97 5.34 25.22
C ALA A 862 28.30 6.57 25.86
N PHE A 863 26.99 6.50 26.09
CA PHE A 863 26.32 7.43 27.00
C PHE A 863 25.15 6.73 27.71
N VAL A 864 25.44 6.24 28.92
CA VAL A 864 24.48 5.59 29.82
C VAL A 864 23.78 6.67 30.63
N TRP A 865 22.50 6.95 30.33
CA TRP A 865 21.63 7.66 31.27
C TRP A 865 21.15 6.68 32.35
N SER A 866 21.40 7.01 33.60
CA SER A 866 20.81 6.31 34.75
C SER A 866 19.31 6.63 34.82
N PRO A 867 18.42 5.64 34.92
CA PRO A 867 16.99 5.90 35.02
C PRO A 867 16.64 6.48 36.39
N SER A 868 16.05 7.68 36.39
CA SER A 868 15.38 8.26 37.56
C SER A 868 14.28 7.33 38.07
N ARG A 869 14.33 7.01 39.35
CA ARG A 869 13.31 6.22 40.07
C ARG A 869 11.95 6.90 39.96
N VAL A 870 11.03 6.23 39.28
CA VAL A 870 9.59 6.53 39.35
C VAL A 870 9.05 5.93 40.66
N PRO A 871 8.29 6.68 41.48
CA PRO A 871 7.68 6.14 42.69
C PRO A 871 6.61 5.10 42.35
N VAL A 872 6.69 3.95 42.99
CA VAL A 872 5.67 2.89 42.97
C VAL A 872 4.40 3.42 43.64
N PRO A 873 3.21 3.36 43.01
CA PRO A 873 1.96 3.61 43.72
C PRO A 873 1.67 2.43 44.65
N SER A 874 1.60 2.70 45.95
CA SER A 874 1.19 1.71 46.93
C SER A 874 -0.26 1.30 46.69
N ALA A 875 -0.50 -0.01 46.67
CA ALA A 875 -1.82 -0.60 46.72
C ALA A 875 -2.63 -0.05 47.91
N SER A 876 -3.73 0.64 47.61
CA SER A 876 -4.75 1.03 48.58
C SER A 876 -5.95 0.09 48.46
N LYS A 877 -6.37 -0.40 49.62
CA LYS A 877 -7.44 -1.38 49.82
C LYS A 877 -8.78 -0.78 49.41
N SER A 878 -9.60 -1.58 48.75
CA SER A 878 -10.98 -1.27 48.39
C SER A 878 -11.81 -0.95 49.64
N GLN A 879 -12.32 0.28 49.72
CA GLN A 879 -13.60 0.55 50.35
C GLN A 879 -14.55 1.03 49.26
N LYS A 880 -15.66 0.31 49.15
CA LYS A 880 -16.70 0.45 48.13
C LYS A 880 -17.62 1.58 48.59
N GLU A 881 -17.23 2.83 48.37
CA GLU A 881 -18.16 3.96 48.41
C GLU A 881 -18.94 3.97 47.10
N GLU A 882 -20.26 3.77 47.18
CA GLU A 882 -21.19 3.93 46.07
C GLU A 882 -21.21 5.41 45.66
N ALA A 883 -20.53 5.72 44.56
CA ALA A 883 -20.50 7.07 44.02
C ALA A 883 -21.89 7.47 43.49
N GLU A 884 -22.42 8.59 44.01
CA GLU A 884 -23.64 9.23 43.52
C GLU A 884 -23.57 9.50 41.99
N PRO A 885 -24.70 9.46 41.27
CA PRO A 885 -24.74 9.73 39.84
C PRO A 885 -24.27 11.16 39.53
N ARG A 886 -23.43 11.33 38.49
CA ARG A 886 -22.92 12.65 38.04
C ARG A 886 -23.37 12.95 36.61
N VAL A 887 -23.31 14.21 36.20
CA VAL A 887 -23.49 14.61 34.80
C VAL A 887 -22.59 13.77 33.88
N GLY A 888 -23.17 13.25 32.80
CA GLY A 888 -22.53 12.33 31.86
C GLY A 888 -22.66 10.84 32.23
N THR A 889 -23.23 10.50 33.40
CA THR A 889 -23.48 9.10 33.76
C THR A 889 -24.61 8.54 32.89
N LYS A 890 -24.36 7.41 32.21
CA LYS A 890 -25.40 6.65 31.51
C LYS A 890 -26.28 5.91 32.52
N VAL A 891 -27.58 6.05 32.37
CA VAL A 891 -28.61 5.51 33.27
C VAL A 891 -29.77 4.94 32.47
N MET A 892 -30.53 4.04 33.09
CA MET A 892 -31.89 3.77 32.66
C MET A 892 -32.80 4.71 33.45
N ALA A 893 -33.54 5.57 32.77
CA ALA A 893 -34.49 6.49 33.38
C ALA A 893 -35.92 6.07 33.05
N PHE A 894 -36.77 6.01 34.06
CA PHE A 894 -38.19 5.71 33.88
C PHE A 894 -38.86 6.95 33.30
N HIS A 895 -39.37 6.91 32.08
CA HIS A 895 -40.00 8.04 31.40
C HIS A 895 -41.48 8.17 31.80
N SER A 896 -41.91 9.37 32.22
CA SER A 896 -43.21 9.52 32.90
C SER A 896 -44.40 9.39 31.96
N ILE A 897 -44.21 9.74 30.69
CA ILE A 897 -45.30 9.77 29.71
C ILE A 897 -45.58 8.36 29.20
N SER A 898 -44.54 7.62 28.81
CA SER A 898 -44.67 6.27 28.26
C SER A 898 -44.68 5.18 29.33
N ASN A 899 -44.45 5.52 30.61
CA ASN A 899 -44.52 4.60 31.74
C ASN A 899 -43.60 3.37 31.58
N THR A 900 -42.43 3.57 30.96
CA THR A 900 -41.41 2.54 30.75
C THR A 900 -39.99 3.11 30.87
N TRP A 901 -38.97 2.24 30.94
CA TRP A 901 -37.57 2.62 31.15
C TRP A 901 -36.84 2.83 29.82
N TYR A 902 -36.14 3.96 29.68
CA TYR A 902 -35.34 4.28 28.50
C TYR A 902 -33.89 4.55 28.87
N LYS A 903 -32.99 4.31 27.91
CA LYS A 903 -31.58 4.69 28.02
C LYS A 903 -31.47 6.20 27.95
N GLY A 904 -30.73 6.78 28.90
CA GLY A 904 -30.47 8.21 28.91
C GLY A 904 -29.12 8.53 29.55
N THR A 905 -28.70 9.78 29.37
CA THR A 905 -27.51 10.34 30.01
C THR A 905 -27.94 11.48 30.92
N ILE A 906 -27.43 11.49 32.16
CA ILE A 906 -27.66 12.61 33.08
C ILE A 906 -27.05 13.88 32.47
N ALA A 907 -27.91 14.80 32.07
CA ALA A 907 -27.53 16.09 31.47
C ALA A 907 -27.23 17.14 32.53
N ASP A 908 -27.98 17.14 33.64
CA ASP A 908 -27.73 18.01 34.80
C ASP A 908 -28.13 17.33 36.12
N VAL A 909 -27.54 17.79 37.24
CA VAL A 909 -27.87 17.34 38.60
C VAL A 909 -28.40 18.53 39.38
N ILE A 910 -29.71 18.55 39.63
CA ILE A 910 -30.40 19.63 40.32
C ILE A 910 -30.42 19.31 41.82
N GLY A 911 -29.48 19.93 42.54
CA GLY A 911 -29.39 19.83 43.99
C GLY A 911 -30.32 20.82 44.69
N SER A 912 -31.29 20.32 45.45
CA SER A 912 -31.99 21.11 46.48
C SER A 912 -32.02 20.33 47.80
N ASN A 913 -32.06 21.04 48.93
CA ASN A 913 -31.96 20.55 50.31
C ASN A 913 -33.11 19.57 50.71
N GLY A 914 -33.24 18.44 50.04
CA GLY A 914 -34.31 17.46 50.24
C GLY A 914 -34.34 16.26 49.26
N GLY A 915 -33.53 16.25 48.20
CA GLY A 915 -33.36 15.09 47.32
C GLY A 915 -32.74 15.46 45.97
N SER A 916 -31.81 14.63 45.47
CA SER A 916 -31.18 14.84 44.16
C SER A 916 -32.20 14.56 43.04
N GLN A 917 -32.48 15.59 42.24
CA GLN A 917 -33.21 15.49 40.97
C GLN A 917 -32.21 15.58 39.81
N PHE A 918 -32.56 14.98 38.67
CA PHE A 918 -31.67 14.86 37.52
C PHE A 918 -32.41 15.24 36.26
N ASP A 919 -31.73 15.93 35.36
CA ASP A 919 -32.23 16.11 34.00
C ASP A 919 -31.64 15.00 33.13
N ILE A 920 -32.47 14.35 32.34
CA ILE A 920 -32.09 13.19 31.52
C ILE A 920 -32.25 13.55 30.04
N LEU A 921 -31.18 13.37 29.28
CA LEU A 921 -31.21 13.35 27.82
C LEU A 921 -31.30 11.89 27.37
N TYR A 922 -32.44 11.50 26.81
CA TYR A 922 -32.68 10.17 26.27
C TYR A 922 -31.95 9.98 24.93
N GLU A 923 -31.67 8.73 24.55
CA GLU A 923 -30.90 8.43 23.31
C GLU A 923 -31.68 8.75 22.01
N ASP A 924 -33.02 8.87 22.08
CA ASP A 924 -33.87 9.34 20.98
C ASP A 924 -33.85 10.88 20.81
N GLY A 925 -33.13 11.59 21.68
CA GLY A 925 -33.02 13.04 21.70
C GLY A 925 -34.09 13.74 22.54
N GLU A 926 -35.02 13.02 23.18
CA GLU A 926 -35.96 13.59 24.13
C GLU A 926 -35.26 13.99 25.44
N TYR A 927 -35.84 14.97 26.14
CA TYR A 927 -35.27 15.55 27.35
C TYR A 927 -36.33 15.62 28.45
N GLU A 928 -36.04 15.07 29.63
CA GLU A 928 -36.92 15.15 30.78
C GLU A 928 -36.21 15.78 31.98
N GLU A 929 -36.82 16.82 32.52
CA GLU A 929 -36.30 17.58 33.66
C GLU A 929 -36.77 17.01 35.00
N ASN A 930 -35.97 17.23 36.05
CA ASN A 930 -36.34 16.97 37.45
C ASN A 930 -36.69 15.50 37.77
N VAL A 931 -36.09 14.53 37.07
CA VAL A 931 -36.25 13.09 37.29
C VAL A 931 -35.69 12.72 38.66
N SER A 932 -36.53 12.15 39.54
CA SER A 932 -36.11 11.69 40.86
C SER A 932 -35.10 10.54 40.77
N ILE A 933 -34.14 10.45 41.70
CA ILE A 933 -33.21 9.29 41.78
C ILE A 933 -33.93 7.93 41.79
N ARG A 934 -35.17 7.86 42.32
CA ARG A 934 -35.99 6.63 42.35
C ARG A 934 -36.45 6.18 40.96
N ARG A 935 -36.43 7.09 39.99
CA ARG A 935 -36.71 6.85 38.57
C ARG A 935 -35.42 6.65 37.78
N LEU A 936 -34.28 6.52 38.43
CA LEU A 936 -33.01 6.15 37.81
C LEU A 936 -32.58 4.76 38.26
N ARG A 937 -32.04 4.00 37.31
CA ARG A 937 -31.42 2.69 37.50
C ARG A 937 -30.01 2.75 36.95
N LYS A 938 -29.07 2.14 37.66
CA LYS A 938 -27.66 2.09 37.22
C LYS A 938 -27.58 1.20 35.98
N MET A 939 -27.00 1.71 34.90
CA MET A 939 -26.79 0.91 33.69
C MET A 939 -25.78 -0.20 34.01
N VAL A 940 -26.28 -1.42 34.18
CA VAL A 940 -25.45 -2.62 34.30
C VAL A 940 -25.15 -3.08 32.89
N ARG A 941 -23.86 -3.15 32.52
CA ARG A 941 -23.48 -3.83 31.27
C ARG A 941 -23.89 -5.30 31.41
N LEU A 942 -24.67 -5.81 30.46
CA LEU A 942 -24.98 -7.24 30.36
C LEU A 942 -23.66 -8.02 30.42
N GLN A 943 -23.58 -8.98 31.33
CA GLN A 943 -22.45 -9.88 31.52
C GLN A 943 -23.00 -11.29 31.70
N GLU A 944 -22.23 -12.29 31.30
CA GLU A 944 -22.56 -13.69 31.59
C GLU A 944 -22.82 -13.88 33.09
N GLY A 945 -23.92 -14.56 33.41
CA GLY A 945 -24.38 -14.81 34.78
C GLY A 945 -25.33 -13.75 35.35
N VAL A 946 -25.63 -12.66 34.62
CA VAL A 946 -26.62 -11.67 35.07
C VAL A 946 -28.04 -12.23 34.92
N ARG A 947 -28.84 -12.09 35.98
CA ARG A 947 -30.27 -12.45 35.97
C ARG A 947 -31.06 -11.42 35.18
N VAL A 948 -31.86 -11.90 34.25
CA VAL A 948 -32.68 -11.08 33.36
C VAL A 948 -34.07 -11.68 33.20
N SER A 949 -35.01 -10.89 32.70
CA SER A 949 -36.29 -11.41 32.20
C SER A 949 -36.38 -11.05 30.73
N ALA A 950 -36.78 -11.98 29.87
CA ALA A 950 -36.96 -11.72 28.44
C ALA A 950 -38.38 -12.14 28.02
N VAL A 951 -38.94 -11.45 27.04
CA VAL A 951 -40.26 -11.75 26.46
C VAL A 951 -40.08 -12.76 25.33
N MET A 952 -40.84 -13.86 25.35
CA MET A 952 -40.87 -14.82 24.24
C MET A 952 -41.98 -14.47 23.22
N GLU A 953 -42.04 -15.18 22.08
CA GLU A 953 -43.01 -14.93 20.99
C GLU A 953 -44.49 -14.99 21.45
N ASP A 954 -44.77 -15.56 22.61
CA ASP A 954 -46.10 -15.66 23.24
C ASP A 954 -46.47 -14.45 24.13
N ASP A 955 -45.65 -13.39 24.15
CA ASP A 955 -45.75 -12.21 25.04
C ASP A 955 -45.59 -12.53 26.55
N ASP A 956 -45.22 -13.77 26.91
CA ASP A 956 -44.97 -14.14 28.30
C ASP A 956 -43.52 -13.80 28.72
N VAL A 957 -43.36 -13.33 29.97
CA VAL A 957 -42.06 -12.91 30.53
C VAL A 957 -41.44 -14.05 31.32
N TYR A 958 -40.32 -14.58 30.82
CA TYR A 958 -39.59 -15.66 31.46
C TYR A 958 -38.33 -15.14 32.15
N GLN A 959 -38.01 -15.68 33.33
CA GLN A 959 -36.75 -15.36 34.01
C GLN A 959 -35.64 -16.30 33.58
N GLY A 960 -34.48 -15.71 33.33
CA GLY A 960 -33.29 -16.45 32.94
C GLY A 960 -32.01 -15.79 33.39
N THR A 961 -30.91 -16.32 32.89
CA THR A 961 -29.57 -15.86 33.17
C THR A 961 -28.85 -15.70 31.84
N VAL A 962 -28.18 -14.57 31.64
CA VAL A 962 -27.39 -14.35 30.42
C VAL A 962 -26.29 -15.41 30.34
N SER A 963 -26.36 -16.30 29.36
CA SER A 963 -25.37 -17.37 29.16
C SER A 963 -24.22 -16.93 28.26
N MET A 964 -24.46 -15.98 27.35
CA MET A 964 -23.47 -15.44 26.43
C MET A 964 -23.79 -13.98 26.09
N VAL A 965 -22.75 -13.16 25.87
CA VAL A 965 -22.89 -11.78 25.37
C VAL A 965 -22.09 -11.66 24.07
N TYR A 966 -22.75 -11.26 22.99
CA TYR A 966 -22.14 -11.09 21.68
C TYR A 966 -21.43 -9.73 21.55
N PRO A 967 -20.45 -9.59 20.63
CA PRO A 967 -19.81 -8.30 20.35
C PRO A 967 -20.79 -7.19 19.94
N SER A 968 -21.88 -7.54 19.25
CA SER A 968 -22.97 -6.63 18.87
C SER A 968 -23.74 -6.07 20.07
N GLY A 969 -23.61 -6.68 21.25
CA GLY A 969 -24.35 -6.36 22.46
C GLY A 969 -25.51 -7.31 22.74
N ASN A 970 -25.98 -8.08 21.75
CA ASN A 970 -27.02 -9.10 21.93
C ASN A 970 -26.60 -10.17 22.94
N VAL A 971 -27.57 -10.90 23.49
CA VAL A 971 -27.33 -11.90 24.53
C VAL A 971 -28.08 -13.20 24.29
N ASP A 972 -27.46 -14.31 24.69
CA ASP A 972 -28.22 -15.55 24.92
C ASP A 972 -28.74 -15.55 26.35
N VAL A 973 -30.02 -15.87 26.52
CA VAL A 973 -30.67 -16.01 27.83
C VAL A 973 -31.03 -17.47 28.06
N MET A 974 -30.41 -18.08 29.06
CA MET A 974 -30.79 -19.40 29.58
C MET A 974 -31.89 -19.22 30.62
N PHE A 975 -33.12 -19.60 30.29
CA PHE A 975 -34.26 -19.54 31.18
C PHE A 975 -34.18 -20.59 32.29
N ASP A 976 -34.93 -20.37 33.38
CA ASP A 976 -34.94 -21.24 34.56
C ASP A 976 -35.47 -22.66 34.30
N ASP A 977 -36.24 -22.85 33.24
CA ASP A 977 -36.72 -24.14 32.77
C ASP A 977 -35.70 -24.89 31.89
N GLY A 978 -34.59 -24.25 31.54
CA GLY A 978 -33.51 -24.79 30.73
C GLY A 978 -33.61 -24.49 29.24
N GLU A 979 -34.60 -23.72 28.78
CA GLU A 979 -34.65 -23.23 27.41
C GLU A 979 -33.64 -22.08 27.20
N VAL A 980 -33.16 -21.92 25.96
CA VAL A 980 -32.19 -20.89 25.59
C VAL A 980 -32.77 -20.04 24.47
N LEU A 981 -32.95 -18.75 24.74
CA LEU A 981 -33.27 -17.76 23.71
C LEU A 981 -31.98 -17.12 23.22
N GLN A 982 -31.70 -17.24 21.93
CA GLN A 982 -30.43 -16.82 21.34
C GLN A 982 -30.48 -15.42 20.71
N GLU A 983 -29.36 -14.71 20.77
CA GLU A 983 -29.15 -13.41 20.13
C GLU A 983 -30.21 -12.33 20.44
N VAL A 984 -30.79 -12.37 21.64
CA VAL A 984 -31.81 -11.42 22.10
C VAL A 984 -31.23 -10.01 22.17
N SER A 985 -31.96 -9.03 21.62
CA SER A 985 -31.54 -7.63 21.71
C SER A 985 -31.51 -7.19 23.18
N PRO A 986 -30.53 -6.35 23.62
CA PRO A 986 -30.51 -5.79 24.98
C PRO A 986 -31.79 -5.04 25.37
N GLU A 987 -32.61 -4.67 24.39
CA GLU A 987 -33.87 -3.94 24.57
C GLU A 987 -35.05 -4.87 24.85
N GLU A 988 -34.96 -6.13 24.43
CA GLU A 988 -35.96 -7.18 24.67
C GLU A 988 -35.72 -7.91 26.01
N VAL A 989 -34.65 -7.54 26.71
CA VAL A 989 -34.22 -8.12 27.98
C VAL A 989 -34.39 -7.10 29.10
N ASP A 990 -35.39 -7.29 29.96
CA ASP A 990 -35.55 -6.51 31.19
C ASP A 990 -34.56 -7.01 32.25
N ILE A 991 -33.42 -6.31 32.33
CA ILE A 991 -32.47 -6.48 33.42
C ILE A 991 -33.14 -5.94 34.69
N LYS A 992 -33.18 -6.75 35.75
CA LYS A 992 -33.45 -6.23 37.09
C LYS A 992 -32.27 -5.37 37.55
N TYR A 993 -32.21 -4.14 37.07
CA TYR A 993 -31.19 -3.18 37.49
C TYR A 993 -31.39 -2.88 38.98
N PRO A 994 -30.32 -2.86 39.77
CA PRO A 994 -30.41 -2.38 41.14
C PRO A 994 -30.82 -0.89 41.13
N PRO A 995 -31.70 -0.46 42.05
CA PRO A 995 -31.94 0.96 42.27
C PRO A 995 -30.63 1.66 42.65
N PHE A 996 -30.52 2.95 42.31
CA PHE A 996 -29.43 3.80 42.77
C PHE A 996 -29.47 4.05 44.27
#